data_AF-A0A183BRH6-F1
#
_entry.id   AF-A0A183BRH6-F1
#
_cell.length_a   1.000
_cell.length_b   1.000
_cell.length_c   1.000
_cell.angle_alpha   90.00
_cell.angle_beta   90.00
_cell.angle_gamma   90.00
#
_symmetry.space_group_name_H-M   'P 1'
#
loop_
_entity.id
_entity.type
_entity.pdbx_description
1 polymer ?
#
loop_
_entity_poly.entity_id
_entity_poly.type
_entity_poly.pdbx_seq_one_letter_code
_entity_poly.pdbx_strand_id
1 'polypeptide(L)'
;MIFMKSIFPIFILFITLNYCSKTNGISRGFKDVAKQLKAALDPSVNPCQDFYAFACKNGIKNFQISDLQQRIMDSVQRKIEAFGENETLSMTERAVKKAYDICVSAYDAADVREVFLKIIHKFFEPMGGMPAMMKPGKWRPLNWNKFWEIVGELESKYKISTFFSSAIDTDNNNLFVLNQPALGRGRDLLVNPQFIAELDKYRKELIDALRTFASVTGFPVDEAHLVHSITRAVQFEVQLAMALVPEELGKNMKLQNNYYSFDAFTKTYPSVQWHSYLESFSGSPNGTYSRANVHQPQYIAFVSTVFAGNQWRQQTLVNFIALKIFQQLDEFFAYAPIPNLLKFHPKLEKRTILSESSFNRHDNGRRRCVVLMNSLIPLGTGYIYVKSIPKKERLASIKDAEMQTDLVVESFLEMVDSVGWISAEGKKKVHDKVFALQKKFGWPAEIFVLFLMEAHQDLISADFPESPTVVNAFYLPEKNSLTINYAAFNPPSYRHDFPKFYNFAGQASTIGHELSHGFDDIGIQFGPDGQLTGCTWDKCGLLDQNSSLGFAQMAQCVIHQYSRQCCPLKRGNIRCANGERTQGENIADLAGLQAAYRAYRKYIERTRAGVEEDRLPGLEQYSPNQIFWISYGQNWCEAFDEAKLAWQLRNDPHSPSECRVNQVVQDIYEFSRDFNCPNSLPMNPNERCRVWTISSSDSLPTPTKMRLSSFLLLSIVVVAALAKDDKAGDGKGKERRDRPAMIRSRRSTFGTIWSGIKLAKEATDKGCKVLRTKACTTPARKQRDTPAAMLENILPSDVGALVEKSTAELKKATETEGFHELSEAAQQRVLLDAAGKQGEIVKEKLKKAIDEAGKTVDKALDKIVSYSEVPVEAKMAMKQIFDTLTDETKTPKQKVERVKDLEEKLSPELKESLKPNTDEKAIDEAARFFSSVPQQIELGKN
;
A
#
# COMPACT_ATOMS: atom_id res chain seq x y z
N MET A 1 35.80 65.85 -30.13
CA MET A 1 35.41 65.80 -28.70
C MET A 1 33.97 66.22 -28.38
N ILE A 2 33.18 66.82 -29.30
CA ILE A 2 31.81 67.30 -28.95
C ILE A 2 30.75 66.17 -29.05
N PHE A 3 30.87 65.25 -30.01
CA PHE A 3 29.84 64.23 -30.28
C PHE A 3 29.63 63.18 -29.15
N MET A 4 30.66 62.89 -28.33
CA MET A 4 30.53 61.93 -27.22
C MET A 4 29.89 62.51 -25.96
N LYS A 5 29.84 63.84 -25.78
CA LYS A 5 29.26 64.46 -24.58
C LYS A 5 27.73 64.51 -24.58
N SER A 6 27.10 64.44 -25.75
CA SER A 6 25.63 64.44 -25.87
C SER A 6 25.00 63.04 -25.80
N ILE A 7 25.76 61.99 -26.12
CA ILE A 7 25.26 60.60 -26.11
C ILE A 7 25.35 60.00 -24.70
N PHE A 8 26.39 60.32 -23.91
CA PHE A 8 26.58 59.75 -22.58
C PHE A 8 25.41 60.02 -21.60
N PRO A 9 24.81 61.24 -21.53
CA PRO A 9 23.62 61.49 -20.72
C PRO A 9 22.39 60.74 -21.22
N ILE A 10 22.23 60.58 -22.55
CA ILE A 10 21.10 59.84 -23.14
C ILE A 10 21.27 58.34 -22.90
N PHE A 11 22.49 57.81 -22.94
CA PHE A 11 22.79 56.40 -22.63
C PHE A 11 22.60 56.11 -21.14
N ILE A 12 23.01 57.03 -20.25
CA ILE A 12 22.67 56.95 -18.82
C ILE A 12 21.15 57.06 -18.64
N LEU A 13 20.45 57.98 -19.32
CA LEU A 13 19.00 58.11 -19.20
C LEU A 13 18.28 56.85 -19.72
N PHE A 14 18.75 56.22 -20.79
CA PHE A 14 18.25 54.93 -21.28
C PHE A 14 18.56 53.78 -20.32
N ILE A 15 19.73 53.76 -19.69
CA ILE A 15 20.07 52.78 -18.65
C ILE A 15 19.20 53.01 -17.42
N THR A 16 19.01 54.24 -16.94
CA THR A 16 18.17 54.55 -15.77
C THR A 16 16.69 54.42 -16.06
N LEU A 17 16.21 54.64 -17.30
CA LEU A 17 14.83 54.36 -17.68
C LEU A 17 14.60 52.86 -17.85
N ASN A 18 15.57 52.07 -18.33
CA ASN A 18 15.47 50.60 -18.33
C ASN A 18 15.66 49.98 -16.93
N TYR A 19 16.43 50.61 -16.04
CA TYR A 19 16.54 50.20 -14.62
C TYR A 19 15.30 50.61 -13.80
N CYS A 20 14.74 51.81 -14.01
CA CYS A 20 13.48 52.24 -13.37
C CYS A 20 12.26 51.55 -13.99
N SER A 21 12.31 51.10 -15.24
CA SER A 21 11.31 50.19 -15.83
C SER A 21 11.33 48.80 -15.17
N LYS A 22 12.42 48.44 -14.46
CA LYS A 22 12.50 47.20 -13.66
C LYS A 22 11.91 47.29 -12.26
N THR A 23 11.28 48.39 -11.84
CA THR A 23 10.33 48.35 -10.72
C THR A 23 8.96 47.85 -11.16
N ASN A 24 8.93 46.67 -11.80
CA ASN A 24 7.70 45.88 -11.87
C ASN A 24 7.34 45.50 -10.44
N GLY A 25 6.36 46.20 -9.86
CA GLY A 25 5.96 46.00 -8.48
C GLY A 25 5.63 44.52 -8.21
N ILE A 26 6.14 43.99 -7.09
CA ILE A 26 6.09 42.57 -6.73
C ILE A 26 4.72 41.96 -7.08
N SER A 27 4.75 40.81 -7.78
CA SER A 27 3.57 40.26 -8.45
C SER A 27 2.43 39.98 -7.47
N ARG A 28 1.21 39.90 -8.01
CA ARG A 28 0.02 39.58 -7.21
C ARG A 28 0.17 38.23 -6.49
N GLY A 29 0.68 37.20 -7.17
CA GLY A 29 0.94 35.88 -6.57
C GLY A 29 1.89 35.95 -5.38
N PHE A 30 2.99 36.70 -5.48
CA PHE A 30 3.92 36.91 -4.36
C PHE A 30 3.25 37.63 -3.17
N LYS A 31 2.39 38.62 -3.42
CA LYS A 31 1.63 39.32 -2.37
C LYS A 31 0.58 38.42 -1.71
N ASP A 32 -0.14 37.64 -2.51
CA ASP A 32 -1.17 36.72 -2.03
C ASP A 32 -0.54 35.60 -1.18
N VAL A 33 0.57 35.02 -1.61
CA VAL A 33 1.34 34.02 -0.83
C VAL A 33 1.98 34.64 0.42
N ALA A 34 2.56 35.84 0.34
CA ALA A 34 3.12 36.50 1.52
C ALA A 34 2.06 36.84 2.58
N LYS A 35 0.85 37.24 2.17
CA LYS A 35 -0.28 37.45 3.08
C LYS A 35 -0.72 36.14 3.74
N GLN A 36 -0.77 35.07 2.95
CA GLN A 36 -1.10 33.72 3.41
C GLN A 36 -0.10 33.21 4.45
N LEU A 37 1.19 33.15 4.12
CA LEU A 37 2.19 32.53 4.99
C LEU A 37 2.34 33.25 6.35
N LYS A 38 2.26 34.58 6.35
CA LYS A 38 2.28 35.38 7.59
C LYS A 38 1.13 35.09 8.55
N ALA A 39 0.00 34.62 8.05
CA ALA A 39 -1.19 34.42 8.89
C ALA A 39 -1.04 33.21 9.81
N ALA A 40 -0.22 32.22 9.44
CA ALA A 40 -0.01 30.99 10.22
C ALA A 40 1.40 30.85 10.81
N LEU A 41 2.40 31.65 10.40
CA LEU A 41 3.77 31.54 10.94
C LEU A 41 3.89 32.01 12.40
N ASP A 42 4.56 31.24 13.27
CA ASP A 42 4.98 31.67 14.60
C ASP A 42 6.51 31.80 14.74
N PRO A 43 7.08 33.01 14.55
CA PRO A 43 8.52 33.22 14.67
C PRO A 43 9.06 33.15 16.11
N SER A 44 8.20 32.93 17.13
CA SER A 44 8.66 32.70 18.51
C SER A 44 9.09 31.25 18.77
N VAL A 45 8.65 30.32 17.93
CA VAL A 45 9.06 28.91 17.98
C VAL A 45 10.36 28.73 17.20
N ASN A 46 11.27 27.90 17.72
CA ASN A 46 12.50 27.55 17.00
C ASN A 46 12.19 26.47 15.94
N PRO A 47 12.38 26.75 14.63
CA PRO A 47 12.08 25.79 13.56
C PRO A 47 12.89 24.48 13.64
N CYS A 48 14.00 24.48 14.37
CA CYS A 48 14.83 23.29 14.58
C CYS A 48 14.39 22.41 15.77
N GLN A 49 13.47 22.91 16.61
CA GLN A 49 12.89 22.19 17.75
C GLN A 49 11.53 21.60 17.38
N ASP A 50 10.66 22.41 16.77
CA ASP A 50 9.35 22.00 16.30
C ASP A 50 9.01 22.84 15.05
N PHE A 51 9.17 22.22 13.88
CA PHE A 51 8.96 22.93 12.63
C PHE A 51 7.47 23.14 12.33
N TYR A 52 6.64 22.17 12.70
CA TYR A 52 5.18 22.29 12.60
C TYR A 52 4.65 23.46 13.44
N ALA A 53 5.02 23.56 14.71
CA ALA A 53 4.56 24.67 15.56
C ALA A 53 5.09 26.04 15.09
N PHE A 54 6.29 26.10 14.50
CA PHE A 54 6.81 27.30 13.83
C PHE A 54 6.02 27.66 12.56
N ALA A 55 5.68 26.68 11.73
CA ALA A 55 4.92 26.90 10.49
C ALA A 55 3.44 27.21 10.74
N CYS A 56 2.83 26.57 11.74
CA CYS A 56 1.38 26.47 11.97
C CYS A 56 0.98 26.94 13.38
N LYS A 57 1.23 28.20 13.70
CA LYS A 57 0.79 28.93 14.91
C LYS A 57 -0.61 28.49 15.35
N ASN A 58 -0.70 27.73 16.44
CA ASN A 58 -1.95 27.21 17.02
C ASN A 58 -2.89 26.49 16.01
N GLY A 59 -2.37 25.87 14.95
CA GLY A 59 -3.17 25.12 13.96
C GLY A 59 -4.18 25.99 13.20
N ILE A 60 -3.83 27.24 12.87
CA ILE A 60 -4.73 28.21 12.23
C ILE A 60 -5.40 27.64 10.96
N LYS A 61 -6.73 27.64 10.96
CA LYS A 61 -7.61 27.00 9.95
C LYS A 61 -7.53 27.52 8.52
N ASN A 62 -6.73 28.55 8.24
CA ASN A 62 -6.78 29.30 6.96
C ASN A 62 -6.40 28.46 5.72
N PHE A 63 -5.95 27.22 5.90
CA PHE A 63 -5.35 26.35 4.89
C PHE A 63 -5.99 24.96 4.75
N GLN A 64 -7.14 24.70 5.38
CA GLN A 64 -7.72 23.35 5.32
C GLN A 64 -8.21 23.01 3.90
N ILE A 65 -7.78 21.84 3.39
CA ILE A 65 -8.25 21.24 2.13
C ILE A 65 -9.78 21.15 2.10
N SER A 66 -10.40 20.87 3.24
CA SER A 66 -11.86 20.87 3.41
C SER A 66 -12.52 22.20 3.08
N ASP A 67 -11.90 23.32 3.43
CA ASP A 67 -12.45 24.65 3.18
C ASP A 67 -12.32 25.02 1.69
N LEU A 68 -11.26 24.55 1.03
CA LEU A 68 -11.14 24.64 -0.43
C LEU A 68 -12.21 23.78 -1.11
N GLN A 69 -12.40 22.54 -0.64
CA GLN A 69 -13.41 21.63 -1.13
C GLN A 69 -14.83 22.22 -1.02
N GLN A 70 -15.17 22.80 0.13
CA GLN A 70 -16.42 23.53 0.34
C GLN A 70 -16.57 24.71 -0.64
N ARG A 71 -15.54 25.55 -0.79
CA ARG A 71 -15.58 26.72 -1.72
C ARG A 71 -15.78 26.29 -3.17
N ILE A 72 -15.24 25.15 -3.57
CA ILE A 72 -15.43 24.56 -4.91
C ILE A 72 -16.88 24.06 -5.07
N MET A 73 -17.43 23.36 -4.07
CA MET A 73 -18.83 22.92 -4.10
C MET A 73 -19.81 24.11 -4.12
N ASP A 74 -19.56 25.16 -3.34
CA ASP A 74 -20.34 26.42 -3.39
C ASP A 74 -20.23 27.12 -4.76
N SER A 75 -19.07 27.04 -5.41
CA SER A 75 -18.82 27.58 -6.75
C SER A 75 -19.61 26.82 -7.81
N VAL A 76 -19.76 25.51 -7.67
CA VAL A 76 -20.63 24.68 -8.51
C VAL A 76 -22.11 24.96 -8.21
N GLN A 77 -22.51 25.04 -6.94
CA GLN A 77 -23.89 25.38 -6.54
C GLN A 77 -24.37 26.68 -7.19
N ARG A 78 -23.63 27.78 -7.00
CA ARG A 78 -24.01 29.09 -7.55
C ARG A 78 -24.15 29.09 -9.08
N LYS A 79 -23.44 28.21 -9.78
CA LYS A 79 -23.54 28.09 -11.25
C LYS A 79 -24.78 27.31 -11.67
N ILE A 80 -25.09 26.22 -10.98
CA ILE A 80 -26.34 25.48 -11.18
C ILE A 80 -27.55 26.39 -10.89
N GLU A 81 -27.50 27.17 -9.80
CA GLU A 81 -28.56 28.12 -9.44
C GLU A 81 -28.69 29.31 -10.41
N ALA A 82 -27.60 29.70 -11.09
CA ALA A 82 -27.61 30.83 -12.03
C ALA A 82 -28.14 30.48 -13.43
N PHE A 83 -28.31 29.20 -13.76
CA PHE A 83 -28.83 28.78 -15.06
C PHE A 83 -30.27 29.26 -15.28
N GLY A 84 -30.43 30.23 -16.17
CA GLY A 84 -31.73 30.84 -16.50
C GLY A 84 -32.54 30.04 -17.51
N GLU A 85 -33.87 30.21 -17.49
CA GLU A 85 -34.80 29.50 -18.41
C GLU A 85 -34.53 29.80 -19.90
N ASN A 86 -33.92 30.95 -20.20
CA ASN A 86 -33.60 31.40 -21.56
C ASN A 86 -32.14 31.16 -21.99
N GLU A 87 -31.30 30.49 -21.18
CA GLU A 87 -29.92 30.19 -21.56
C GLU A 87 -29.82 28.95 -22.46
N THR A 88 -28.94 28.99 -23.46
CA THR A 88 -28.61 27.84 -24.31
C THR A 88 -27.68 26.86 -23.57
N LEU A 89 -28.24 26.17 -22.57
CA LEU A 89 -27.55 25.16 -21.77
C LEU A 89 -27.13 23.93 -22.60
N SER A 90 -26.06 23.25 -22.21
CA SER A 90 -25.76 21.89 -22.71
C SER A 90 -26.76 20.86 -22.19
N MET A 91 -26.76 19.65 -22.75
CA MET A 91 -27.59 18.55 -22.20
C MET A 91 -27.14 18.19 -20.78
N THR A 92 -25.82 18.16 -20.53
CA THR A 92 -25.22 17.91 -19.21
C THR A 92 -25.65 18.96 -18.19
N GLU A 93 -25.66 20.24 -18.56
CA GLU A 93 -26.11 21.34 -17.69
C GLU A 93 -27.60 21.22 -17.33
N ARG A 94 -28.46 20.90 -18.32
CA ARG A 94 -29.89 20.60 -18.06
C ARG A 94 -30.08 19.39 -17.15
N ALA A 95 -29.32 18.31 -17.36
CA ALA A 95 -29.43 17.10 -16.56
C ALA A 95 -29.03 17.34 -15.10
N VAL A 96 -27.88 17.99 -14.85
CA VAL A 96 -27.41 18.33 -13.50
C VAL A 96 -28.38 19.32 -12.84
N LYS A 97 -28.86 20.34 -13.56
CA LYS A 97 -29.87 21.30 -13.04
C LYS A 97 -31.14 20.59 -12.59
N LYS A 98 -31.71 19.72 -13.44
CA LYS A 98 -32.92 18.97 -13.13
C LYS A 98 -32.73 18.04 -11.92
N ALA A 99 -31.60 17.33 -11.84
CA ALA A 99 -31.32 16.44 -10.72
C ALA A 99 -31.10 17.22 -9.40
N TYR A 100 -30.44 18.37 -9.47
CA TYR A 100 -30.29 19.30 -8.35
C TYR A 100 -31.64 19.86 -7.88
N ASP A 101 -32.49 20.34 -8.80
CA ASP A 101 -33.81 20.90 -8.46
C ASP A 101 -34.73 19.84 -7.82
N ILE A 102 -34.69 18.59 -8.29
CA ILE A 102 -35.38 17.45 -7.66
C ILE A 102 -34.86 17.23 -6.24
N CYS A 103 -33.54 17.24 -6.03
CA CYS A 103 -32.96 17.08 -4.70
C CYS A 103 -33.37 18.21 -3.75
N VAL A 104 -33.28 19.49 -4.17
CA VAL A 104 -33.68 20.63 -3.34
C VAL A 104 -35.17 20.59 -3.02
N SER A 105 -36.02 20.26 -3.99
CA SER A 105 -37.46 20.10 -3.77
C SER A 105 -37.79 18.97 -2.79
N ALA A 106 -37.07 17.84 -2.87
CA ALA A 106 -37.23 16.73 -1.93
C ALA A 106 -36.71 17.09 -0.53
N TYR A 107 -35.66 17.91 -0.43
CA TYR A 107 -35.09 18.39 0.82
C TYR A 107 -36.06 19.31 1.56
N ASP A 108 -36.62 20.30 0.86
CA ASP A 108 -37.48 21.33 1.43
C ASP A 108 -38.89 20.78 1.79
N ALA A 109 -39.29 19.63 1.23
CA ALA A 109 -40.61 19.02 1.43
C ALA A 109 -40.65 17.81 2.40
N ALA A 110 -39.52 17.38 2.98
CA ALA A 110 -39.45 16.11 3.70
C ALA A 110 -40.00 16.15 5.14
N ASP A 111 -41.13 15.49 5.40
CA ASP A 111 -41.48 15.04 6.76
C ASP A 111 -40.57 13.87 7.18
N VAL A 112 -39.85 14.07 8.29
CA VAL A 112 -39.02 13.08 9.00
C VAL A 112 -39.71 11.73 9.12
N ARG A 113 -40.99 11.75 9.52
CA ARG A 113 -41.75 10.55 9.81
C ARG A 113 -42.05 9.77 8.54
N GLU A 114 -42.39 10.46 7.45
CA GLU A 114 -42.55 9.81 6.15
C GLU A 114 -41.25 9.18 5.64
N VAL A 115 -40.11 9.86 5.82
CA VAL A 115 -38.79 9.32 5.42
C VAL A 115 -38.49 8.03 6.20
N PHE A 116 -38.68 8.05 7.52
CA PHE A 116 -38.51 6.85 8.36
C PHE A 116 -39.49 5.72 7.99
N LEU A 117 -40.75 6.03 7.69
CA LEU A 117 -41.73 5.04 7.24
C LEU A 117 -41.35 4.44 5.88
N LYS A 118 -40.90 5.26 4.92
CA LYS A 118 -40.37 4.80 3.63
C LYS A 118 -39.18 3.84 3.83
N ILE A 119 -38.30 4.11 4.80
CA ILE A 119 -37.18 3.24 5.16
C ILE A 119 -37.66 1.91 5.78
N ILE A 120 -38.68 1.92 6.64
CA ILE A 120 -39.31 0.70 7.17
C ILE A 120 -39.88 -0.16 6.05
N HIS A 121 -40.72 0.42 5.19
CA HIS A 121 -41.31 -0.28 4.04
C HIS A 121 -40.24 -0.81 3.08
N LYS A 122 -39.16 -0.05 2.85
CA LYS A 122 -38.15 -0.39 1.87
C LYS A 122 -37.15 -1.46 2.35
N PHE A 123 -36.75 -1.42 3.62
CA PHE A 123 -35.66 -2.26 4.13
C PHE A 123 -36.10 -3.26 5.20
N PHE A 124 -36.99 -2.89 6.12
CA PHE A 124 -37.33 -3.75 7.26
C PHE A 124 -38.51 -4.67 6.96
N GLU A 125 -39.53 -4.24 6.23
CA GLU A 125 -40.66 -5.11 5.86
C GLU A 125 -40.25 -6.34 5.03
N PRO A 126 -39.35 -6.27 4.04
CA PRO A 126 -38.83 -7.45 3.34
C PRO A 126 -38.14 -8.48 4.26
N MET A 127 -37.59 -8.03 5.40
CA MET A 127 -37.00 -8.87 6.44
C MET A 127 -38.02 -9.36 7.50
N GLY A 128 -39.32 -9.09 7.31
CA GLY A 128 -40.37 -9.42 8.29
C GLY A 128 -40.42 -8.45 9.48
N GLY A 129 -39.86 -7.25 9.34
CA GLY A 129 -39.61 -6.27 10.40
C GLY A 129 -38.21 -6.39 11.01
N MET A 130 -37.85 -5.45 11.89
CA MET A 130 -36.59 -5.52 12.66
C MET A 130 -36.82 -6.26 13.99
N PRO A 131 -36.22 -7.46 14.21
CA PRO A 131 -36.50 -8.28 15.39
C PRO A 131 -36.29 -7.56 16.73
N ALA A 132 -35.28 -6.69 16.84
CA ALA A 132 -34.99 -5.90 18.04
C ALA A 132 -36.05 -4.85 18.40
N MET A 133 -36.84 -4.40 17.42
CA MET A 133 -37.89 -3.38 17.59
C MET A 133 -39.31 -3.95 17.60
N MET A 134 -39.44 -5.28 17.57
CA MET A 134 -40.72 -5.99 17.65
C MET A 134 -40.90 -6.59 19.04
N LYS A 135 -42.15 -6.78 19.46
CA LYS A 135 -42.46 -7.51 20.70
C LYS A 135 -41.82 -8.91 20.67
N PRO A 136 -41.26 -9.41 21.79
CA PRO A 136 -40.66 -10.73 21.86
C PRO A 136 -41.53 -11.83 21.24
N GLY A 137 -40.91 -12.69 20.42
CA GLY A 137 -41.58 -13.82 19.75
C GLY A 137 -42.51 -13.48 18.58
N LYS A 138 -42.67 -12.20 18.20
CA LYS A 138 -43.50 -11.83 17.04
C LYS A 138 -42.82 -11.96 15.67
N TRP A 139 -41.50 -11.73 15.60
CA TRP A 139 -40.74 -11.90 14.36
C TRP A 139 -40.64 -13.38 13.96
N ARG A 140 -40.69 -13.65 12.65
CA ARG A 140 -40.64 -15.01 12.07
C ARG A 140 -39.38 -15.20 11.22
N PRO A 141 -38.67 -16.34 11.34
CA PRO A 141 -37.54 -16.67 10.48
C PRO A 141 -37.84 -16.54 8.99
N LEU A 142 -36.86 -16.01 8.25
CA LEU A 142 -36.85 -15.94 6.80
C LEU A 142 -36.37 -17.27 6.22
N ASN A 143 -36.88 -17.63 5.04
CA ASN A 143 -36.22 -18.62 4.19
C ASN A 143 -34.81 -18.12 3.84
N TRP A 144 -33.80 -19.00 3.91
CA TRP A 144 -32.41 -18.65 3.61
C TRP A 144 -32.20 -18.08 2.20
N ASN A 145 -32.98 -18.50 1.21
CA ASN A 145 -32.93 -17.90 -0.14
C ASN A 145 -33.33 -16.42 -0.08
N LYS A 146 -34.41 -16.08 0.63
CA LYS A 146 -34.86 -14.70 0.81
C LYS A 146 -33.88 -13.88 1.65
N PHE A 147 -33.24 -14.49 2.65
CA PHE A 147 -32.20 -13.84 3.43
C PHE A 147 -31.01 -13.42 2.55
N TRP A 148 -30.51 -14.33 1.70
CA TRP A 148 -29.39 -14.03 0.80
C TRP A 148 -29.76 -13.13 -0.40
N GLU A 149 -31.01 -13.19 -0.88
CA GLU A 149 -31.58 -12.23 -1.83
C GLU A 149 -31.56 -10.80 -1.27
N ILE A 150 -31.91 -10.61 0.01
CA ILE A 150 -31.85 -9.29 0.67
C ILE A 150 -30.40 -8.83 0.82
N VAL A 151 -29.47 -9.72 1.16
CA VAL A 151 -28.04 -9.39 1.24
C VAL A 151 -27.48 -8.96 -0.12
N GLY A 152 -27.83 -9.65 -1.21
CA GLY A 152 -27.42 -9.27 -2.57
C GLY A 152 -28.01 -7.95 -3.03
N GLU A 153 -29.30 -7.69 -2.73
CA GLU A 153 -29.92 -6.39 -3.05
C GLU A 153 -29.28 -5.23 -2.28
N LEU A 154 -28.96 -5.44 -0.99
CA LEU A 154 -28.30 -4.46 -0.12
C LEU A 154 -26.94 -4.02 -0.69
N GLU A 155 -26.15 -4.99 -1.13
CA GLU A 155 -24.81 -4.77 -1.64
C GLU A 155 -24.81 -4.18 -3.06
N SER A 156 -25.68 -4.65 -3.96
CA SER A 156 -25.70 -4.18 -5.36
C SER A 156 -26.30 -2.79 -5.53
N LYS A 157 -27.50 -2.55 -4.97
CA LYS A 157 -28.28 -1.33 -5.21
C LYS A 157 -27.97 -0.20 -4.24
N TYR A 158 -27.57 -0.52 -3.00
CA TYR A 158 -27.36 0.47 -1.94
C TYR A 158 -25.91 0.49 -1.42
N LYS A 159 -25.02 -0.37 -1.94
CA LYS A 159 -23.60 -0.48 -1.57
C LYS A 159 -23.36 -0.82 -0.08
N ILE A 160 -24.34 -1.45 0.57
CA ILE A 160 -24.29 -1.83 1.98
C ILE A 160 -23.67 -3.24 2.09
N SER A 161 -22.34 -3.30 2.27
CA SER A 161 -21.66 -4.56 2.62
C SER A 161 -22.05 -5.04 4.01
N THR A 162 -22.27 -6.35 4.17
CA THR A 162 -22.75 -6.96 5.42
C THR A 162 -21.79 -8.02 5.95
N PHE A 163 -21.79 -9.22 5.38
CA PHE A 163 -20.92 -10.33 5.77
C PHE A 163 -19.64 -10.39 4.94
N PHE A 164 -19.64 -9.80 3.74
CA PHE A 164 -18.52 -9.69 2.82
C PHE A 164 -18.75 -8.46 1.92
N SER A 165 -17.83 -8.21 0.99
CA SER A 165 -17.96 -7.22 -0.07
C SER A 165 -17.55 -7.84 -1.39
N SER A 166 -18.31 -7.59 -2.45
CA SER A 166 -18.17 -8.24 -3.75
C SER A 166 -18.08 -7.23 -4.87
N ALA A 167 -17.40 -7.60 -5.95
CA ALA A 167 -17.34 -6.83 -7.19
C ALA A 167 -17.40 -7.78 -8.40
N ILE A 168 -17.71 -7.22 -9.57
CA ILE A 168 -17.59 -7.90 -10.86
C ILE A 168 -16.59 -7.09 -11.66
N ASP A 169 -15.47 -7.73 -11.98
CA ASP A 169 -14.47 -7.18 -12.89
C ASP A 169 -14.83 -7.66 -14.31
N THR A 170 -15.41 -6.73 -15.08
CA THR A 170 -15.89 -6.97 -16.44
C THR A 170 -14.76 -7.15 -17.44
N ASP A 171 -13.65 -6.45 -17.23
CA ASP A 171 -12.49 -6.46 -18.13
C ASP A 171 -11.75 -7.81 -18.04
N ASN A 172 -11.71 -8.41 -16.85
CA ASN A 172 -11.16 -9.75 -16.62
C ASN A 172 -12.17 -10.90 -16.84
N ASN A 173 -12.96 -10.81 -17.92
CA ASN A 173 -13.90 -11.84 -18.37
C ASN A 173 -14.95 -12.21 -17.30
N ASN A 174 -15.60 -11.18 -16.76
CA ASN A 174 -16.58 -11.24 -15.67
C ASN A 174 -16.03 -12.02 -14.47
N LEU A 175 -14.87 -11.62 -13.94
CA LEU A 175 -14.31 -12.19 -12.74
C LEU A 175 -15.12 -11.72 -11.52
N PHE A 176 -15.69 -12.66 -10.77
CA PHE A 176 -16.34 -12.35 -9.50
C PHE A 176 -15.28 -12.19 -8.40
N VAL A 177 -15.20 -11.02 -7.78
CA VAL A 177 -14.23 -10.73 -6.71
C VAL A 177 -14.97 -10.70 -5.38
N LEU A 178 -14.45 -11.37 -4.36
CA LEU A 178 -15.04 -11.45 -3.02
C LEU A 178 -14.00 -11.14 -1.94
N ASN A 179 -14.33 -10.20 -1.04
CA ASN A 179 -13.45 -9.72 0.03
C ASN A 179 -14.20 -9.63 1.38
N GLN A 180 -13.46 -9.43 2.47
CA GLN A 180 -14.03 -9.12 3.78
C GLN A 180 -14.79 -7.77 3.78
N PRO A 181 -15.83 -7.58 4.62
CA PRO A 181 -16.69 -6.41 4.59
C PRO A 181 -16.03 -5.20 5.25
N ALA A 182 -16.54 -4.00 4.96
CA ALA A 182 -16.26 -2.82 5.77
C ALA A 182 -17.06 -2.88 7.08
N LEU A 183 -16.38 -2.78 8.24
CA LEU A 183 -17.02 -2.75 9.57
C LEU A 183 -17.58 -1.36 9.91
N GLY A 184 -18.54 -1.28 10.84
CA GLY A 184 -19.09 0.01 11.32
C GLY A 184 -18.13 0.78 12.26
N ARG A 185 -17.03 0.13 12.65
CA ARG A 185 -15.89 0.66 13.39
C ARG A 185 -14.61 -0.05 12.96
N GLY A 186 -13.47 0.59 13.13
CA GLY A 186 -12.18 -0.05 12.93
C GLY A 186 -12.07 -1.35 13.72
N ARG A 187 -11.57 -2.40 13.07
CA ARG A 187 -11.40 -3.75 13.64
C ARG A 187 -10.82 -3.72 15.05
N ASP A 188 -9.75 -2.94 15.23
CA ASP A 188 -9.03 -2.82 16.49
C ASP A 188 -9.89 -2.33 17.65
N LEU A 189 -10.86 -1.43 17.41
CA LEU A 189 -11.81 -0.97 18.44
C LEU A 189 -12.67 -2.11 18.97
N LEU A 190 -13.05 -3.03 18.08
CA LEU A 190 -13.98 -4.13 18.39
C LEU A 190 -13.30 -5.32 19.06
N VAL A 191 -12.01 -5.57 18.75
CA VAL A 191 -11.31 -6.80 19.18
C VAL A 191 -10.27 -6.60 20.28
N ASN A 192 -9.68 -5.41 20.42
CA ASN A 192 -8.57 -5.21 21.36
C ASN A 192 -9.06 -4.83 22.78
N PRO A 193 -8.63 -5.54 23.86
CA PRO A 193 -9.16 -5.34 25.21
C PRO A 193 -9.06 -3.91 25.76
N GLN A 194 -8.08 -3.12 25.34
CA GLN A 194 -7.93 -1.73 25.81
C GLN A 194 -9.11 -0.82 25.41
N PHE A 195 -9.97 -1.20 24.46
CA PHE A 195 -11.11 -0.40 23.99
C PHE A 195 -12.46 -0.87 24.53
N ILE A 196 -12.48 -1.68 25.61
CA ILE A 196 -13.73 -2.23 26.16
C ILE A 196 -14.76 -1.15 26.54
N ALA A 197 -14.30 0.03 27.00
CA ALA A 197 -15.16 1.16 27.33
C ALA A 197 -15.75 1.84 26.09
N GLU A 198 -14.94 1.98 25.02
CA GLU A 198 -15.35 2.51 23.73
C GLU A 198 -16.32 1.57 23.00
N LEU A 199 -16.11 0.25 23.10
CA LEU A 199 -17.03 -0.79 22.60
C LEU A 199 -18.39 -0.74 23.35
N ASP A 200 -18.35 -0.59 24.68
CA ASP A 200 -19.55 -0.40 25.51
C ASP A 200 -20.29 0.90 25.17
N LYS A 201 -19.55 1.97 24.82
CA LYS A 201 -20.10 3.26 24.37
C LYS A 201 -20.74 3.14 22.99
N TYR A 202 -20.08 2.49 22.03
CA TYR A 202 -20.62 2.19 20.71
C TYR A 202 -21.93 1.38 20.79
N ARG A 203 -22.00 0.36 21.66
CA ARG A 203 -23.24 -0.39 21.91
C ARG A 203 -24.38 0.52 22.41
N LYS A 204 -24.10 1.42 23.36
CA LYS A 204 -25.09 2.37 23.89
C LYS A 204 -25.56 3.36 22.82
N GLU A 205 -24.64 3.91 22.04
CA GLU A 205 -24.92 4.80 20.91
C GLU A 205 -25.90 4.18 19.89
N LEU A 206 -25.72 2.90 19.53
CA LEU A 206 -26.66 2.19 18.65
C LEU A 206 -28.05 2.00 19.27
N ILE A 207 -28.12 1.74 20.58
CA ILE A 207 -29.40 1.60 21.31
C ILE A 207 -30.13 2.95 21.36
N ASP A 208 -29.43 4.05 21.65
CA ASP A 208 -29.99 5.39 21.74
C ASP A 208 -30.50 5.91 20.38
N ALA A 209 -29.80 5.59 19.28
CA ALA A 209 -30.30 5.82 17.93
C ALA A 209 -31.63 5.09 17.69
N LEU A 210 -31.70 3.79 18.01
CA LEU A 210 -32.93 2.98 17.81
C LEU A 210 -34.10 3.39 18.71
N ARG A 211 -33.84 3.82 19.95
CA ARG A 211 -34.86 4.46 20.82
C ARG A 211 -35.43 5.72 20.16
N THR A 212 -34.56 6.54 19.57
CA THR A 212 -34.98 7.75 18.86
C THR A 212 -35.77 7.40 17.58
N PHE A 213 -35.40 6.32 16.87
CA PHE A 213 -36.17 5.81 15.73
C PHE A 213 -37.60 5.44 16.13
N ALA A 214 -37.73 4.68 17.21
CA ALA A 214 -39.01 4.24 17.76
C ALA A 214 -39.89 5.44 18.14
N SER A 215 -39.32 6.43 18.84
CA SER A 215 -40.03 7.63 19.28
C SER A 215 -40.60 8.48 18.14
N VAL A 216 -39.92 8.55 16.98
CA VAL A 216 -40.38 9.35 15.84
C VAL A 216 -41.38 8.58 14.96
N THR A 217 -41.17 7.29 14.77
CA THR A 217 -42.06 6.45 13.95
C THR A 217 -43.36 6.08 14.67
N GLY A 218 -43.31 5.96 16.01
CA GLY A 218 -44.36 5.36 16.83
C GLY A 218 -44.23 3.83 16.96
N PHE A 219 -43.08 3.24 16.63
CA PHE A 219 -42.86 1.80 16.77
C PHE A 219 -42.85 1.37 18.26
N PRO A 220 -43.64 0.36 18.66
CA PRO A 220 -43.69 -0.10 20.04
C PRO A 220 -42.48 -0.97 20.38
N VAL A 221 -41.54 -0.40 21.12
CA VAL A 221 -40.32 -1.08 21.58
C VAL A 221 -40.46 -1.61 23.00
N ASP A 222 -40.00 -2.84 23.21
CA ASP A 222 -39.72 -3.39 24.53
C ASP A 222 -38.24 -3.12 24.87
N GLU A 223 -38.00 -2.35 25.92
CA GLU A 223 -36.68 -1.81 26.24
C GLU A 223 -35.66 -2.90 26.61
N ALA A 224 -36.07 -3.90 27.40
CA ALA A 224 -35.21 -5.01 27.80
C ALA A 224 -34.84 -5.88 26.59
N HIS A 225 -35.81 -6.15 25.71
CA HIS A 225 -35.62 -6.88 24.47
C HIS A 225 -34.75 -6.13 23.46
N LEU A 226 -34.89 -4.81 23.33
CA LEU A 226 -34.02 -3.97 22.49
C LEU A 226 -32.57 -4.08 22.97
N VAL A 227 -32.31 -3.76 24.25
CA VAL A 227 -30.96 -3.79 24.83
C VAL A 227 -30.32 -5.17 24.66
N HIS A 228 -31.06 -6.25 24.94
CA HIS A 228 -30.56 -7.61 24.76
C HIS A 228 -30.26 -7.93 23.28
N SER A 229 -31.18 -7.59 22.37
CA SER A 229 -31.07 -7.87 20.94
C SER A 229 -29.89 -7.16 20.29
N ILE A 230 -29.65 -5.89 20.63
CA ILE A 230 -28.53 -5.10 20.10
C ILE A 230 -27.21 -5.53 20.75
N THR A 231 -27.20 -5.89 22.03
CA THR A 231 -26.02 -6.48 22.67
C THR A 231 -25.57 -7.74 21.94
N ARG A 232 -26.50 -8.63 21.57
CA ARG A 232 -26.18 -9.84 20.79
C ARG A 232 -25.71 -9.54 19.37
N ALA A 233 -26.27 -8.52 18.71
CA ALA A 233 -25.84 -8.12 17.37
C ALA A 233 -24.42 -7.52 17.36
N VAL A 234 -24.07 -6.71 18.37
CA VAL A 234 -22.71 -6.18 18.56
C VAL A 234 -21.73 -7.31 18.92
N GLN A 235 -22.12 -8.29 19.75
CA GLN A 235 -21.29 -9.48 20.01
C GLN A 235 -21.00 -10.28 18.73
N PHE A 236 -21.97 -10.37 17.81
CA PHE A 236 -21.76 -10.98 16.51
C PHE A 236 -20.83 -10.15 15.60
N GLU A 237 -20.96 -8.82 15.58
CA GLU A 237 -20.01 -7.93 14.87
C GLU A 237 -18.58 -8.06 15.41
N VAL A 238 -18.40 -8.18 16.73
CA VAL A 238 -17.09 -8.48 17.34
C VAL A 238 -16.56 -9.84 16.88
N GLN A 239 -17.40 -10.89 16.83
CA GLN A 239 -16.97 -12.21 16.35
C GLN A 239 -16.53 -12.18 14.88
N LEU A 240 -17.25 -11.44 14.01
CA LEU A 240 -16.80 -11.18 12.64
C LEU A 240 -15.45 -10.44 12.65
N ALA A 241 -15.33 -9.33 13.40
CA ALA A 241 -14.11 -8.52 13.47
C ALA A 241 -12.87 -9.32 13.91
N MET A 242 -13.02 -10.30 14.81
CA MET A 242 -11.93 -11.21 15.19
C MET A 242 -11.43 -12.06 14.02
N ALA A 243 -12.31 -12.45 13.09
CA ALA A 243 -11.98 -13.24 11.90
C ALA A 243 -11.49 -12.40 10.71
N LEU A 244 -11.75 -11.09 10.67
CA LEU A 244 -11.17 -10.22 9.65
C LEU A 244 -9.64 -10.20 9.75
N VAL A 245 -8.97 -10.15 8.61
CA VAL A 245 -7.53 -9.94 8.51
C VAL A 245 -7.20 -8.46 8.78
N PRO A 246 -6.18 -8.15 9.61
CA PRO A 246 -5.66 -6.80 9.80
C PRO A 246 -5.25 -6.13 8.48
N GLU A 247 -5.44 -4.83 8.37
CA GLU A 247 -5.18 -4.05 7.16
C GLU A 247 -3.70 -4.08 6.75
N GLU A 248 -2.80 -4.17 7.73
CA GLU A 248 -1.35 -4.29 7.57
C GLU A 248 -0.97 -5.57 6.78
N LEU A 249 -1.62 -6.70 7.07
CA LEU A 249 -1.45 -7.95 6.32
C LEU A 249 -2.20 -7.91 4.97
N GLY A 250 -3.20 -7.04 4.84
CA GLY A 250 -3.94 -6.81 3.61
C GLY A 250 -3.08 -6.31 2.45
N LYS A 251 -1.94 -5.67 2.74
CA LYS A 251 -1.06 -5.04 1.74
C LYS A 251 -0.32 -6.01 0.83
N ASN A 252 -0.23 -7.30 1.16
CA ASN A 252 0.39 -8.29 0.28
C ASN A 252 -0.59 -8.74 -0.82
N MET A 253 -0.47 -8.13 -2.00
CA MET A 253 -1.36 -8.32 -3.14
C MET A 253 -1.29 -9.73 -3.74
N LYS A 254 -0.20 -10.47 -3.49
CA LYS A 254 -0.11 -11.88 -3.91
C LYS A 254 -1.09 -12.75 -3.13
N LEU A 255 -1.23 -12.50 -1.83
CA LEU A 255 -2.12 -13.25 -0.93
C LEU A 255 -3.60 -12.88 -1.09
N GLN A 256 -3.91 -11.72 -1.71
CA GLN A 256 -5.28 -11.36 -2.12
C GLN A 256 -5.77 -12.15 -3.36
N ASN A 257 -4.88 -12.86 -4.06
CA ASN A 257 -5.19 -13.44 -5.38
C ASN A 257 -5.36 -14.97 -5.33
N ASN A 258 -6.52 -15.41 -4.83
CA ASN A 258 -6.90 -16.81 -4.68
C ASN A 258 -8.05 -17.16 -5.65
N TYR A 259 -7.66 -17.68 -6.82
CA TYR A 259 -8.58 -17.96 -7.93
C TYR A 259 -9.22 -19.35 -7.86
N TYR A 260 -10.51 -19.40 -8.17
CA TYR A 260 -11.33 -20.61 -8.27
C TYR A 260 -12.06 -20.63 -9.62
N SER A 261 -12.43 -21.81 -10.13
CA SER A 261 -13.58 -21.87 -11.05
C SER A 261 -14.85 -21.52 -10.28
N PHE A 262 -15.84 -20.92 -10.94
CA PHE A 262 -17.04 -20.44 -10.24
C PHE A 262 -17.83 -21.59 -9.57
N ASP A 263 -17.89 -22.75 -10.23
CA ASP A 263 -18.43 -24.00 -9.67
C ASP A 263 -17.66 -24.47 -8.43
N ALA A 264 -16.32 -24.44 -8.43
CA ALA A 264 -15.52 -24.81 -7.26
C ALA A 264 -15.68 -23.82 -6.10
N PHE A 265 -15.76 -22.52 -6.39
CA PHE A 265 -16.03 -21.47 -5.41
C PHE A 265 -17.36 -21.70 -4.68
N THR A 266 -18.46 -21.86 -5.42
CA THR A 266 -19.78 -22.08 -4.81
C THR A 266 -19.83 -23.38 -3.98
N LYS A 267 -19.11 -24.43 -4.39
CA LYS A 267 -18.95 -25.68 -3.63
C LYS A 267 -18.04 -25.58 -2.40
N THR A 268 -17.07 -24.65 -2.41
CA THR A 268 -16.16 -24.41 -1.27
C THR A 268 -16.86 -23.67 -0.14
N TYR A 269 -17.83 -22.80 -0.46
CA TYR A 269 -18.58 -22.01 0.52
C TYR A 269 -20.10 -22.28 0.44
N PRO A 270 -20.56 -23.52 0.65
CA PRO A 270 -21.92 -23.97 0.31
C PRO A 270 -23.02 -23.44 1.24
N SER A 271 -22.65 -22.81 2.37
CA SER A 271 -23.60 -22.28 3.36
C SER A 271 -24.24 -20.95 2.93
N VAL A 272 -23.64 -20.27 1.95
CA VAL A 272 -24.20 -19.09 1.31
C VAL A 272 -25.08 -19.55 0.14
N GLN A 273 -26.31 -19.04 0.05
CA GLN A 273 -27.21 -19.38 -1.07
C GLN A 273 -26.83 -18.53 -2.29
N TRP A 274 -25.68 -18.84 -2.88
CA TRP A 274 -25.04 -18.05 -3.95
C TRP A 274 -25.99 -17.73 -5.10
N HIS A 275 -26.86 -18.66 -5.51
CA HIS A 275 -27.83 -18.42 -6.58
C HIS A 275 -28.75 -17.22 -6.27
N SER A 276 -29.42 -17.21 -5.11
CA SER A 276 -30.31 -16.11 -4.70
C SER A 276 -29.56 -14.81 -4.38
N TYR A 277 -28.34 -14.93 -3.86
CA TYR A 277 -27.44 -13.78 -3.69
C TYR A 277 -27.09 -13.13 -5.04
N LEU A 278 -26.63 -13.91 -6.02
CA LEU A 278 -26.20 -13.43 -7.33
C LEU A 278 -27.38 -12.91 -8.17
N GLU A 279 -28.54 -13.55 -8.09
CA GLU A 279 -29.77 -13.10 -8.76
C GLU A 279 -30.13 -11.65 -8.38
N SER A 280 -30.04 -11.32 -7.10
CA SER A 280 -30.30 -9.97 -6.57
C SER A 280 -29.11 -9.02 -6.67
N PHE A 281 -27.88 -9.55 -6.66
CA PHE A 281 -26.65 -8.77 -6.74
C PHE A 281 -26.35 -8.28 -8.17
N SER A 282 -26.54 -9.13 -9.19
CA SER A 282 -26.16 -8.82 -10.57
C SER A 282 -27.29 -8.93 -11.59
N GLY A 283 -28.47 -9.39 -11.18
CA GLY A 283 -29.54 -9.78 -12.11
C GLY A 283 -29.25 -11.09 -12.85
N SER A 284 -28.18 -11.82 -12.51
CA SER A 284 -27.78 -13.05 -13.21
C SER A 284 -27.33 -14.14 -12.23
N PRO A 285 -28.26 -15.00 -11.75
CA PRO A 285 -27.94 -16.07 -10.79
C PRO A 285 -26.89 -17.06 -11.29
N ASN A 286 -26.89 -17.29 -12.61
CA ASN A 286 -25.96 -18.15 -13.34
C ASN A 286 -25.16 -17.31 -14.35
N GLY A 287 -24.73 -16.10 -13.95
CA GLY A 287 -24.00 -15.18 -14.83
C GLY A 287 -22.76 -15.81 -15.47
N THR A 288 -22.25 -15.19 -16.52
CA THR A 288 -21.07 -15.63 -17.29
C THR A 288 -19.75 -15.50 -16.53
N TYR A 289 -19.79 -15.68 -15.21
CA TYR A 289 -18.64 -15.73 -14.31
C TYR A 289 -17.79 -16.94 -14.63
N SER A 290 -16.71 -16.72 -15.38
CA SER A 290 -15.78 -17.80 -15.70
C SER A 290 -15.04 -18.33 -14.47
N ARG A 291 -14.74 -17.42 -13.52
CA ARG A 291 -13.92 -17.64 -12.32
C ARG A 291 -14.36 -16.73 -11.17
N ALA A 292 -13.91 -17.05 -9.96
CA ALA A 292 -13.97 -16.18 -8.80
C ALA A 292 -12.57 -15.94 -8.23
N ASN A 293 -12.33 -14.76 -7.65
CA ASN A 293 -11.13 -14.43 -6.86
C ASN A 293 -11.56 -14.11 -5.42
N VAL A 294 -11.06 -14.85 -4.44
CA VAL A 294 -11.41 -14.65 -3.02
C VAL A 294 -10.22 -14.04 -2.29
N HIS A 295 -10.33 -12.78 -1.92
CA HIS A 295 -9.23 -12.02 -1.30
C HIS A 295 -8.83 -12.56 0.07
N GLN A 296 -9.80 -13.02 0.87
CA GLN A 296 -9.56 -13.53 2.23
C GLN A 296 -10.26 -14.89 2.45
N PRO A 297 -9.73 -16.00 1.88
CA PRO A 297 -10.39 -17.31 1.92
C PRO A 297 -10.72 -17.81 3.33
N GLN A 298 -9.81 -17.59 4.29
CA GLN A 298 -10.01 -17.95 5.70
C GLN A 298 -11.15 -17.16 6.38
N TYR A 299 -11.35 -15.90 6.01
CA TYR A 299 -12.49 -15.11 6.51
C TYR A 299 -13.81 -15.60 5.88
N ILE A 300 -13.83 -15.84 4.56
CA ILE A 300 -15.04 -16.36 3.89
C ILE A 300 -15.37 -17.79 4.36
N ALA A 301 -14.37 -18.62 4.67
CA ALA A 301 -14.55 -19.91 5.32
C ALA A 301 -15.16 -19.75 6.72
N PHE A 302 -14.69 -18.80 7.54
CA PHE A 302 -15.30 -18.48 8.82
C PHE A 302 -16.79 -18.09 8.65
N VAL A 303 -17.10 -17.19 7.71
CA VAL A 303 -18.50 -16.83 7.38
C VAL A 303 -19.31 -18.07 7.00
N SER A 304 -18.77 -18.96 6.15
CA SER A 304 -19.45 -20.21 5.81
C SER A 304 -19.73 -21.08 7.05
N THR A 305 -18.82 -21.18 8.02
CA THR A 305 -19.06 -21.96 9.25
C THR A 305 -20.13 -21.35 10.16
N VAL A 306 -20.24 -20.01 10.23
CA VAL A 306 -21.31 -19.30 10.95
C VAL A 306 -22.69 -19.73 10.45
N PHE A 307 -22.87 -19.80 9.12
CA PHE A 307 -24.14 -20.19 8.51
C PHE A 307 -24.36 -21.71 8.49
N ALA A 308 -23.30 -22.53 8.42
CA ALA A 308 -23.41 -23.99 8.53
C ALA A 308 -23.83 -24.46 9.92
N GLY A 309 -23.22 -23.90 10.97
CA GLY A 309 -23.34 -24.40 12.34
C GLY A 309 -24.59 -23.98 13.10
N ASN A 310 -25.45 -23.12 12.51
CA ASN A 310 -26.58 -22.46 13.21
C ASN A 310 -26.17 -21.80 14.55
N GLN A 311 -24.91 -21.38 14.70
CA GLN A 311 -24.36 -20.85 15.95
C GLN A 311 -25.10 -19.58 16.42
N TRP A 312 -25.65 -18.82 15.48
CA TRP A 312 -26.43 -17.62 15.73
C TRP A 312 -27.88 -17.80 15.30
N ARG A 313 -28.80 -17.47 16.21
CA ARG A 313 -30.22 -17.33 15.88
C ARG A 313 -30.38 -16.27 14.79
N GLN A 314 -31.17 -16.57 13.76
CA GLN A 314 -31.37 -15.70 12.59
C GLN A 314 -31.84 -14.28 12.96
N GLN A 315 -32.57 -14.10 14.07
CA GLN A 315 -32.90 -12.78 14.64
C GLN A 315 -31.65 -11.90 14.85
N THR A 316 -30.54 -12.50 15.30
CA THR A 316 -29.29 -11.77 15.56
C THR A 316 -28.65 -11.30 14.25
N LEU A 317 -28.66 -12.17 13.23
CA LEU A 317 -28.11 -11.87 11.91
C LEU A 317 -28.93 -10.79 11.19
N VAL A 318 -30.26 -10.84 11.29
CA VAL A 318 -31.16 -9.81 10.75
C VAL A 318 -31.03 -8.49 11.52
N ASN A 319 -30.86 -8.53 12.85
CA ASN A 319 -30.54 -7.34 13.64
C ASN A 319 -29.18 -6.73 13.24
N PHE A 320 -28.17 -7.54 12.95
CA PHE A 320 -26.88 -7.07 12.44
C PHE A 320 -27.03 -6.40 11.07
N ILE A 321 -27.73 -7.02 10.11
CA ILE A 321 -28.05 -6.40 8.81
C ILE A 321 -28.80 -5.06 9.01
N ALA A 322 -29.80 -5.03 9.90
CA ALA A 322 -30.52 -3.81 10.22
C ALA A 322 -29.60 -2.72 10.80
N LEU A 323 -28.65 -3.06 11.66
CA LEU A 323 -27.63 -2.12 12.15
C LEU A 323 -26.72 -1.60 11.02
N LYS A 324 -26.29 -2.45 10.08
CA LYS A 324 -25.53 -2.01 8.89
C LYS A 324 -26.33 -1.02 8.05
N ILE A 325 -27.63 -1.25 7.88
CA ILE A 325 -28.55 -0.33 7.21
C ILE A 325 -28.64 1.00 7.98
N PHE A 326 -28.86 0.97 9.30
CA PHE A 326 -28.91 2.19 10.12
C PHE A 326 -27.60 3.00 10.09
N GLN A 327 -26.45 2.34 10.06
CA GLN A 327 -25.14 2.99 9.95
C GLN A 327 -24.93 3.68 8.61
N GLN A 328 -25.39 3.08 7.51
CA GLN A 328 -25.30 3.68 6.17
C GLN A 328 -26.33 4.80 5.98
N LEU A 329 -27.51 4.67 6.61
CA LEU A 329 -28.50 5.74 6.66
C LEU A 329 -28.06 6.94 7.52
N ASP A 330 -27.04 6.82 8.39
CA ASP A 330 -26.45 7.97 9.09
C ASP A 330 -25.88 8.99 8.11
N GLU A 331 -25.34 8.58 6.95
CA GLU A 331 -24.97 9.51 5.90
C GLU A 331 -26.19 10.27 5.37
N PHE A 332 -27.26 9.56 5.01
CA PHE A 332 -28.51 10.17 4.52
C PHE A 332 -29.16 11.11 5.56
N PHE A 333 -29.14 10.74 6.84
CA PHE A 333 -29.70 11.55 7.93
C PHE A 333 -28.81 12.70 8.37
N ALA A 334 -27.48 12.58 8.28
CA ALA A 334 -26.55 13.70 8.42
C ALA A 334 -26.87 14.80 7.39
N TYR A 335 -27.43 14.43 6.22
CA TYR A 335 -27.91 15.37 5.21
C TYR A 335 -29.31 15.95 5.46
N ALA A 336 -30.14 15.47 6.39
CA ALA A 336 -31.45 16.07 6.65
C ALA A 336 -31.44 17.16 7.78
N PRO A 337 -32.23 18.25 7.69
CA PRO A 337 -32.14 19.41 8.59
C PRO A 337 -33.01 19.27 9.84
N ILE A 338 -32.91 18.15 10.56
CA ILE A 338 -33.88 17.80 11.60
C ILE A 338 -33.21 17.87 12.97
N PRO A 339 -33.58 18.82 13.85
CA PRO A 339 -32.92 19.02 15.15
C PRO A 339 -32.92 17.79 16.07
N ASN A 340 -33.88 16.88 15.90
CA ASN A 340 -33.92 15.61 16.63
C ASN A 340 -33.10 14.49 15.95
N LEU A 341 -32.80 14.57 14.65
CA LEU A 341 -31.84 13.66 13.99
C LEU A 341 -30.39 14.00 14.36
N LEU A 342 -30.08 15.24 14.70
CA LEU A 342 -28.74 15.62 15.19
C LEU A 342 -28.39 15.00 16.55
N LYS A 343 -29.36 14.46 17.30
CA LYS A 343 -29.14 13.61 18.49
C LYS A 343 -28.97 12.13 18.14
N PHE A 344 -29.52 11.75 17.00
CA PHE A 344 -29.51 10.41 16.43
C PHE A 344 -28.14 10.07 15.88
N HIS A 345 -27.48 11.08 15.29
CA HIS A 345 -26.11 11.09 14.81
C HIS A 345 -25.19 10.68 15.95
N PRO A 346 -24.79 9.40 16.04
CA PRO A 346 -23.77 9.01 16.98
C PRO A 346 -22.45 9.57 16.44
N LYS A 347 -21.40 9.55 17.24
CA LYS A 347 -20.05 9.79 16.70
C LYS A 347 -19.58 8.52 15.98
N LEU A 348 -20.30 8.13 14.91
CA LEU A 348 -19.93 7.07 13.99
C LEU A 348 -18.77 7.57 13.11
N GLU A 349 -17.61 7.77 13.76
CA GLU A 349 -16.25 7.79 13.22
C GLU A 349 -16.17 7.53 11.70
N LYS A 350 -16.23 8.61 10.90
CA LYS A 350 -16.47 8.53 9.45
C LYS A 350 -15.21 8.30 8.64
N ARG A 351 -15.34 7.57 7.52
CA ARG A 351 -14.23 7.09 6.69
C ARG A 351 -13.99 7.87 5.39
N THR A 352 -14.63 9.02 5.19
CA THR A 352 -14.59 9.75 3.89
C THR A 352 -14.13 11.20 4.01
N ILE A 353 -13.22 11.58 3.10
CA ILE A 353 -12.59 12.91 2.93
C ILE A 353 -13.61 14.06 2.85
N LEU A 354 -14.87 13.76 2.52
CA LEU A 354 -15.98 14.70 2.34
C LEU A 354 -16.94 14.85 3.56
N SER A 355 -16.71 14.21 4.72
CA SER A 355 -17.83 13.92 5.65
C SER A 355 -17.78 14.42 7.10
N GLU A 356 -16.63 14.91 7.62
CA GLU A 356 -16.55 15.53 8.97
C GLU A 356 -16.22 17.02 8.96
N SER A 357 -15.32 17.47 8.09
CA SER A 357 -14.94 18.89 7.97
C SER A 357 -15.80 19.68 6.99
N SER A 358 -16.66 19.02 6.22
CA SER A 358 -17.36 19.60 5.06
C SER A 358 -18.76 20.14 5.36
N PHE A 359 -19.34 19.83 6.52
CA PHE A 359 -20.72 20.21 6.87
C PHE A 359 -20.84 20.76 8.29
N ASN A 360 -21.13 22.04 8.41
CA ASN A 360 -21.56 22.62 9.68
C ASN A 360 -23.05 22.30 9.91
N ARG A 361 -23.54 22.47 11.15
CA ARG A 361 -24.97 22.36 11.52
C ARG A 361 -25.83 23.49 10.93
N HIS A 362 -25.25 24.30 10.04
CA HIS A 362 -25.83 25.47 9.38
C HIS A 362 -25.70 25.38 7.86
N ASP A 363 -25.15 24.28 7.33
CA ASP A 363 -25.06 24.05 5.89
C ASP A 363 -26.47 23.85 5.31
N ASN A 364 -26.80 24.69 4.33
CA ASN A 364 -28.09 24.65 3.65
C ASN A 364 -28.26 23.32 2.87
N GLY A 365 -29.52 22.91 2.63
CA GLY A 365 -29.82 21.71 1.86
C GLY A 365 -29.31 21.75 0.43
N ARG A 366 -29.15 22.96 -0.11
CA ARG A 366 -28.64 23.22 -1.46
C ARG A 366 -27.20 22.74 -1.65
N ARG A 367 -26.29 23.04 -0.73
CA ARG A 367 -24.90 22.53 -0.76
C ARG A 367 -24.88 21.01 -0.67
N ARG A 368 -25.72 20.43 0.20
CA ARG A 368 -25.85 18.97 0.38
C ARG A 368 -26.31 18.30 -0.92
N CYS A 369 -27.23 18.91 -1.66
CA CYS A 369 -27.61 18.45 -2.98
C CYS A 369 -26.47 18.50 -4.01
N VAL A 370 -25.60 19.51 -4.00
CA VAL A 370 -24.42 19.51 -4.90
C VAL A 370 -23.44 18.40 -4.55
N VAL A 371 -23.19 18.13 -3.27
CA VAL A 371 -22.30 17.03 -2.85
C VAL A 371 -22.90 15.68 -3.24
N LEU A 372 -24.21 15.49 -3.05
CA LEU A 372 -24.91 14.29 -3.53
C LEU A 372 -24.83 14.14 -5.06
N MET A 373 -25.02 15.23 -5.83
CA MET A 373 -24.83 15.20 -7.29
C MET A 373 -23.38 14.89 -7.67
N ASN A 374 -22.40 15.30 -6.85
CA ASN A 374 -21.00 14.98 -7.10
C ASN A 374 -20.68 13.50 -6.85
N SER A 375 -21.43 12.82 -5.97
CA SER A 375 -21.33 11.37 -5.77
C SER A 375 -22.10 10.57 -6.83
N LEU A 376 -23.26 11.05 -7.29
CA LEU A 376 -24.13 10.33 -8.23
C LEU A 376 -23.82 10.60 -9.71
N ILE A 377 -23.49 11.84 -10.06
CA ILE A 377 -23.14 12.30 -11.42
C ILE A 377 -21.83 13.13 -11.43
N PRO A 378 -20.71 12.59 -10.89
CA PRO A 378 -19.41 13.27 -10.74
C PRO A 378 -18.86 13.97 -11.98
N LEU A 379 -19.05 13.42 -13.19
CA LEU A 379 -18.63 14.09 -14.43
C LEU A 379 -19.52 15.28 -14.80
N GLY A 380 -20.79 15.29 -14.38
CA GLY A 380 -21.71 16.41 -14.61
C GLY A 380 -21.36 17.64 -13.77
N THR A 381 -21.12 17.45 -12.47
CA THR A 381 -20.62 18.52 -11.58
C THR A 381 -19.20 18.95 -11.99
N GLY A 382 -18.35 17.98 -12.36
CA GLY A 382 -17.01 18.23 -12.93
C GLY A 382 -17.04 19.07 -14.20
N TYR A 383 -17.95 18.80 -15.14
CA TYR A 383 -18.13 19.57 -16.37
C TYR A 383 -18.46 21.04 -16.06
N ILE A 384 -19.46 21.29 -15.20
CA ILE A 384 -19.87 22.64 -14.82
C ILE A 384 -18.70 23.39 -14.17
N TYR A 385 -17.95 22.70 -13.30
CA TYR A 385 -16.77 23.25 -12.65
C TYR A 385 -15.69 23.64 -13.67
N VAL A 386 -15.20 22.69 -14.49
CA VAL A 386 -14.10 22.94 -15.44
C VAL A 386 -14.50 23.91 -16.55
N LYS A 387 -15.74 23.83 -17.08
CA LYS A 387 -16.26 24.75 -18.10
C LYS A 387 -16.23 26.20 -17.62
N SER A 388 -16.53 26.43 -16.35
CA SER A 388 -16.60 27.76 -15.75
C SER A 388 -15.26 28.47 -15.56
N ILE A 389 -14.15 27.75 -15.73
CA ILE A 389 -12.79 28.27 -15.55
C ILE A 389 -12.23 28.68 -16.92
N PRO A 390 -11.71 29.91 -17.09
CA PRO A 390 -11.23 30.40 -18.37
C PRO A 390 -10.22 29.45 -19.02
N LYS A 391 -10.42 29.13 -20.31
CA LYS A 391 -9.58 28.17 -21.05
C LYS A 391 -8.07 28.46 -20.92
N LYS A 392 -7.69 29.75 -20.91
CA LYS A 392 -6.30 30.19 -20.73
C LYS A 392 -5.73 29.81 -19.36
N GLU A 393 -6.49 30.01 -18.29
CA GLU A 393 -6.03 29.75 -16.92
C GLU A 393 -5.87 28.26 -16.65
N ARG A 394 -6.85 27.44 -17.07
CA ARG A 394 -6.79 25.98 -16.88
C ARG A 394 -5.67 25.30 -17.67
N LEU A 395 -5.39 25.76 -18.89
CA LEU A 395 -4.24 25.28 -19.67
C LEU A 395 -2.90 25.75 -19.11
N ALA A 396 -2.83 26.95 -18.51
CA ALA A 396 -1.63 27.43 -17.84
C ALA A 396 -1.32 26.62 -16.56
N SER A 397 -2.35 26.26 -15.79
CA SER A 397 -2.20 25.40 -14.60
C SER A 397 -1.76 23.99 -14.95
N ILE A 398 -2.33 23.36 -15.98
CA ILE A 398 -1.88 22.03 -16.45
C ILE A 398 -0.41 22.09 -16.89
N LYS A 399 -0.04 23.04 -17.75
CA LYS A 399 1.34 23.17 -18.24
C LYS A 399 2.38 23.39 -17.14
N ASP A 400 2.03 24.13 -16.10
CA ASP A 400 2.91 24.37 -14.96
C ASP A 400 2.98 23.16 -14.00
N ALA A 401 1.93 22.33 -13.93
CA ALA A 401 1.96 21.05 -13.23
C ALA A 401 2.78 19.99 -13.99
N GLU A 402 2.66 19.91 -15.31
CA GLU A 402 3.48 19.04 -16.19
C GLU A 402 4.97 19.34 -16.00
N MET A 403 5.38 20.61 -16.07
CA MET A 403 6.76 21.06 -15.87
C MET A 403 7.31 20.69 -14.49
N GLN A 404 6.50 20.86 -13.43
CA GLN A 404 6.88 20.41 -12.08
C GLN A 404 7.03 18.89 -12.01
N THR A 405 6.12 18.15 -12.65
CA THR A 405 6.14 16.68 -12.67
C THR A 405 7.38 16.13 -13.34
N ASP A 406 7.79 16.69 -14.47
CA ASP A 406 8.99 16.21 -15.18
C ASP A 406 10.26 16.43 -14.35
N LEU A 407 10.38 17.59 -13.66
CA LEU A 407 11.50 17.85 -12.75
C LEU A 407 11.46 16.99 -11.48
N VAL A 408 10.28 16.66 -10.95
CA VAL A 408 10.11 15.73 -9.82
C VAL A 408 10.47 14.31 -10.22
N VAL A 409 10.02 13.84 -11.38
CA VAL A 409 10.34 12.52 -11.92
C VAL A 409 11.84 12.37 -12.16
N GLU A 410 12.48 13.36 -12.78
CA GLU A 410 13.94 13.39 -12.95
C GLU A 410 14.66 13.34 -11.59
N SER A 411 14.22 14.18 -10.65
CA SER A 411 14.81 14.22 -9.31
C SER A 411 14.64 12.91 -8.55
N PHE A 412 13.47 12.26 -8.64
CA PHE A 412 13.18 10.98 -8.02
C PHE A 412 14.10 9.87 -8.54
N LEU A 413 14.27 9.78 -9.87
CA LEU A 413 15.16 8.81 -10.50
C LEU A 413 16.62 9.02 -10.08
N GLU A 414 17.10 10.27 -10.01
CA GLU A 414 18.43 10.57 -9.46
C GLU A 414 18.58 10.15 -7.98
N MET A 415 17.51 10.23 -7.18
CA MET A 415 17.52 9.71 -5.82
C MET A 415 17.74 8.20 -5.85
N VAL A 416 16.92 7.46 -6.61
CA VAL A 416 17.01 6.00 -6.75
C VAL A 416 18.38 5.57 -7.27
N ASP A 417 18.96 6.31 -8.22
CA ASP A 417 20.29 6.01 -8.75
C ASP A 417 21.40 6.25 -7.72
N SER A 418 21.19 7.13 -6.72
CA SER A 418 22.15 7.35 -5.63
C SER A 418 22.28 6.18 -4.65
N VAL A 419 21.26 5.33 -4.46
CA VAL A 419 21.31 4.30 -3.41
C VAL A 419 22.15 3.08 -3.78
N GLY A 420 22.99 2.62 -2.85
CA GLY A 420 23.84 1.43 -3.04
C GLY A 420 23.16 0.09 -2.75
N TRP A 421 21.98 0.10 -2.11
CA TRP A 421 21.24 -1.11 -1.75
C TRP A 421 20.32 -1.64 -2.85
N ILE A 422 20.08 -0.86 -3.92
CA ILE A 422 19.38 -1.33 -5.13
C ILE A 422 20.43 -1.74 -6.17
N SER A 423 20.30 -2.96 -6.71
CA SER A 423 21.15 -3.46 -7.79
C SER A 423 20.97 -2.66 -9.09
N ALA A 424 21.92 -2.76 -10.03
CA ALA A 424 21.80 -2.11 -11.33
C ALA A 424 20.55 -2.56 -12.13
N GLU A 425 20.18 -3.85 -12.01
CA GLU A 425 18.96 -4.39 -12.61
C GLU A 425 17.70 -3.89 -11.88
N GLY A 426 17.74 -3.79 -10.55
CA GLY A 426 16.66 -3.19 -9.76
C GLY A 426 16.40 -1.73 -10.14
N LYS A 427 17.46 -0.93 -10.31
CA LYS A 427 17.38 0.46 -10.77
C LYS A 427 16.76 0.52 -12.17
N LYS A 428 17.26 -0.27 -13.12
CA LYS A 428 16.71 -0.35 -14.47
C LYS A 428 15.21 -0.61 -14.45
N LYS A 429 14.72 -1.57 -13.65
CA LYS A 429 13.29 -1.85 -13.53
C LYS A 429 12.47 -0.71 -12.92
N VAL A 430 13.05 0.05 -11.98
CA VAL A 430 12.42 1.28 -11.45
C VAL A 430 12.30 2.33 -12.56
N HIS A 431 13.37 2.57 -13.32
CA HIS A 431 13.35 3.45 -14.50
C HIS A 431 12.30 2.99 -15.54
N ASP A 432 12.30 1.70 -15.92
CA ASP A 432 11.33 1.13 -16.86
C ASP A 432 9.88 1.35 -16.40
N LYS A 433 9.60 1.25 -15.08
CA LYS A 433 8.28 1.53 -14.50
C LYS A 433 7.93 3.02 -14.55
N VAL A 434 8.86 3.90 -14.19
CA VAL A 434 8.64 5.36 -14.25
C VAL A 434 8.46 5.86 -15.69
N PHE A 435 9.14 5.27 -16.67
CA PHE A 435 8.95 5.61 -18.08
C PHE A 435 7.61 5.13 -18.66
N ALA A 436 7.00 4.10 -18.07
CA ALA A 436 5.65 3.64 -18.41
C ALA A 436 4.53 4.38 -17.63
N LEU A 437 4.88 5.28 -16.70
CA LEU A 437 3.93 5.99 -15.84
C LEU A 437 2.96 6.86 -16.65
N GLN A 438 1.66 6.61 -16.52
CA GLN A 438 0.62 7.48 -17.07
C GLN A 438 0.48 8.73 -16.18
N LYS A 439 0.71 9.92 -16.73
CA LYS A 439 0.57 11.21 -16.03
C LYS A 439 -0.75 11.88 -16.43
N LYS A 440 -1.66 12.12 -15.48
CA LYS A 440 -3.00 12.67 -15.74
C LYS A 440 -3.26 13.92 -14.91
N PHE A 441 -3.69 15.00 -15.55
CA PHE A 441 -3.90 16.29 -14.89
C PHE A 441 -5.24 16.91 -15.27
N GLY A 442 -5.98 17.37 -14.26
CA GLY A 442 -7.20 18.14 -14.44
C GLY A 442 -8.47 17.29 -14.51
N TRP A 443 -8.76 16.72 -15.67
CA TRP A 443 -10.03 16.05 -15.98
C TRP A 443 -9.92 15.08 -17.19
N PRO A 444 -10.81 14.07 -17.35
CA PRO A 444 -10.84 13.18 -18.51
C PRO A 444 -11.09 13.92 -19.82
N ALA A 445 -10.38 13.59 -20.90
CA ALA A 445 -10.45 14.31 -22.17
C ALA A 445 -11.87 14.41 -22.74
N GLU A 446 -12.68 13.38 -22.52
CA GLU A 446 -14.05 13.18 -22.98
C GLU A 446 -15.08 14.04 -22.23
N ILE A 447 -14.71 14.74 -21.14
CA ILE A 447 -15.67 15.48 -20.31
C ILE A 447 -16.47 16.53 -21.10
N PHE A 448 -15.90 17.07 -22.19
CA PHE A 448 -16.56 18.03 -23.09
C PHE A 448 -17.33 17.37 -24.26
N VAL A 449 -17.21 16.06 -24.43
CA VAL A 449 -17.80 15.26 -25.53
C VAL A 449 -18.96 14.41 -25.03
N LEU A 450 -18.95 14.02 -23.74
CA LEU A 450 -19.94 13.12 -23.14
C LEU A 450 -21.37 13.66 -23.14
N PHE A 451 -22.21 12.97 -23.91
CA PHE A 451 -23.67 12.98 -23.80
C PHE A 451 -24.13 11.63 -23.24
N LEU A 452 -25.27 11.64 -22.52
CA LEU A 452 -25.99 10.53 -21.89
C LEU A 452 -25.55 10.13 -20.47
N MET A 453 -26.56 9.86 -19.66
CA MET A 453 -26.47 9.55 -18.22
C MET A 453 -26.14 8.08 -17.92
N GLU A 454 -26.13 7.22 -18.95
CA GLU A 454 -26.09 5.76 -18.81
C GLU A 454 -24.66 5.17 -18.67
N ALA A 455 -23.61 5.98 -18.78
CA ALA A 455 -22.22 5.51 -18.75
C ALA A 455 -21.31 6.24 -17.72
N HIS A 456 -21.89 7.00 -16.79
CA HIS A 456 -21.10 7.91 -15.92
C HIS A 456 -20.18 7.21 -14.90
N GLN A 457 -20.53 6.01 -14.45
CA GLN A 457 -19.73 5.31 -13.43
C GLN A 457 -18.55 4.56 -14.05
N ASP A 458 -18.75 3.98 -15.25
CA ASP A 458 -17.74 3.20 -15.98
C ASP A 458 -16.67 4.06 -16.67
N LEU A 459 -16.97 5.33 -16.99
CA LEU A 459 -15.99 6.27 -17.55
C LEU A 459 -15.07 6.92 -16.51
N ILE A 460 -15.48 6.99 -15.24
CA ILE A 460 -14.58 7.37 -14.13
C ILE A 460 -13.69 6.18 -13.78
N SER A 461 -14.24 4.96 -13.68
CA SER A 461 -13.40 3.79 -13.44
C SER A 461 -12.38 3.53 -14.55
N ALA A 462 -12.58 4.06 -15.77
CA ALA A 462 -11.61 3.99 -16.87
C ALA A 462 -10.41 4.95 -16.74
N ASP A 463 -10.63 6.27 -16.55
CA ASP A 463 -9.55 7.27 -16.71
C ASP A 463 -9.08 7.98 -15.42
N PHE A 464 -9.96 8.70 -14.72
CA PHE A 464 -9.67 9.44 -13.48
C PHE A 464 -10.46 8.84 -12.30
N PRO A 465 -9.85 8.55 -11.13
CA PRO A 465 -10.53 7.86 -10.04
C PRO A 465 -11.67 8.66 -9.39
N GLU A 466 -11.68 9.99 -9.51
CA GLU A 466 -12.71 10.85 -8.89
C GLU A 466 -13.10 12.04 -9.79
N SER A 467 -14.13 12.80 -9.37
CA SER A 467 -14.57 14.02 -10.05
C SER A 467 -13.47 15.10 -10.05
N PRO A 468 -13.30 15.88 -11.14
CA PRO A 468 -12.43 17.05 -11.20
C PRO A 468 -12.71 18.15 -10.14
N THR A 469 -13.84 18.05 -9.42
CA THR A 469 -14.20 18.93 -8.30
C THR A 469 -13.56 18.53 -6.95
N VAL A 470 -12.98 17.33 -6.83
CA VAL A 470 -12.41 16.85 -5.57
C VAL A 470 -10.95 17.27 -5.45
N VAL A 471 -10.61 17.96 -4.37
CA VAL A 471 -9.26 18.45 -4.04
C VAL A 471 -8.40 17.27 -3.57
N ASN A 472 -7.93 16.46 -4.52
CA ASN A 472 -7.08 15.31 -4.21
C ASN A 472 -6.15 14.93 -5.39
N ALA A 473 -5.19 14.06 -5.09
CA ALA A 473 -4.32 13.38 -6.04
C ALA A 473 -4.29 11.87 -5.74
N PHE A 474 -3.84 11.06 -6.69
CA PHE A 474 -3.88 9.60 -6.60
C PHE A 474 -2.78 8.93 -7.42
N TYR A 475 -2.29 7.81 -6.91
CA TYR A 475 -1.58 6.79 -7.66
C TYR A 475 -2.41 5.49 -7.72
N LEU A 476 -2.55 4.90 -8.90
CA LEU A 476 -3.23 3.61 -9.11
C LEU A 476 -2.21 2.55 -9.56
N PRO A 477 -1.83 1.59 -8.69
CA PRO A 477 -0.83 0.57 -9.01
C PRO A 477 -1.18 -0.29 -10.23
N GLU A 478 -2.46 -0.66 -10.38
CA GLU A 478 -2.99 -1.53 -11.43
C GLU A 478 -2.96 -0.89 -12.83
N LYS A 479 -2.79 0.44 -12.89
CA LYS A 479 -2.68 1.22 -14.13
C LYS A 479 -1.32 1.87 -14.33
N ASN A 480 -0.44 1.77 -13.33
CA ASN A 480 0.79 2.56 -13.22
C ASN A 480 0.51 4.04 -13.58
N SER A 481 -0.46 4.66 -12.90
CA SER A 481 -0.94 6.01 -13.25
C SER A 481 -0.99 6.97 -12.07
N LEU A 482 -0.38 8.15 -12.24
CA LEU A 482 -0.45 9.31 -11.36
C LEU A 482 -1.52 10.29 -11.86
N THR A 483 -2.45 10.69 -11.01
CA THR A 483 -3.57 11.57 -11.33
C THR A 483 -3.69 12.74 -10.36
N ILE A 484 -3.88 13.95 -10.86
CA ILE A 484 -4.21 15.14 -10.05
C ILE A 484 -5.47 15.80 -10.58
N ASN A 485 -6.50 15.91 -9.73
CA ASN A 485 -7.76 16.54 -10.10
C ASN A 485 -7.63 18.07 -10.21
N TYR A 486 -8.39 18.69 -11.12
CA TYR A 486 -8.28 20.14 -11.36
C TYR A 486 -8.54 20.98 -10.10
N ALA A 487 -9.40 20.51 -9.19
CA ALA A 487 -9.68 21.16 -7.91
C ALA A 487 -8.42 21.41 -7.06
N ALA A 488 -7.38 20.56 -7.13
CA ALA A 488 -6.10 20.79 -6.48
C ALA A 488 -5.39 22.07 -6.98
N PHE A 489 -5.60 22.46 -8.25
CA PHE A 489 -4.99 23.62 -8.86
C PHE A 489 -5.66 24.97 -8.51
N ASN A 490 -6.09 25.14 -7.25
CA ASN A 490 -6.83 26.33 -6.79
C ASN A 490 -6.27 26.96 -5.50
N PRO A 491 -6.46 28.28 -5.30
CA PRO A 491 -6.03 28.95 -4.08
C PRO A 491 -6.79 28.49 -2.82
N PRO A 492 -6.11 28.43 -1.66
CA PRO A 492 -4.74 28.90 -1.45
C PRO A 492 -3.65 27.89 -1.82
N SER A 493 -3.99 26.62 -2.02
CA SER A 493 -3.03 25.52 -2.26
C SER A 493 -2.15 25.71 -3.51
N TYR A 494 -2.71 26.22 -4.61
CA TYR A 494 -1.97 26.37 -5.85
C TYR A 494 -2.47 27.51 -6.75
N ARG A 495 -1.55 28.10 -7.53
CA ARG A 495 -1.84 28.90 -8.74
C ARG A 495 -0.62 28.93 -9.66
N HIS A 496 -0.81 28.89 -10.98
CA HIS A 496 0.32 28.88 -11.93
C HIS A 496 1.19 30.15 -11.88
N ASP A 497 0.66 31.27 -11.38
CA ASP A 497 1.36 32.56 -11.20
C ASP A 497 1.85 32.83 -9.78
N PHE A 498 1.75 31.84 -8.87
CA PHE A 498 2.41 31.87 -7.57
C PHE A 498 3.93 31.61 -7.71
N PRO A 499 4.75 32.01 -6.73
CA PRO A 499 6.19 31.71 -6.70
C PRO A 499 6.45 30.21 -6.80
N LYS A 500 7.58 29.81 -7.41
CA LYS A 500 7.89 28.39 -7.59
C LYS A 500 8.35 27.70 -6.31
N PHE A 501 9.03 28.38 -5.39
CA PHE A 501 9.25 27.81 -4.04
C PHE A 501 7.94 27.38 -3.35
N TYR A 502 6.82 28.06 -3.62
CA TYR A 502 5.52 27.75 -3.03
C TYR A 502 4.84 26.60 -3.77
N ASN A 503 4.74 26.69 -5.10
CA ASN A 503 4.13 25.63 -5.92
C ASN A 503 4.88 24.30 -5.77
N PHE A 504 6.22 24.30 -5.74
CA PHE A 504 6.98 23.07 -5.57
C PHE A 504 6.84 22.50 -4.15
N ALA A 505 6.78 23.35 -3.12
CA ALA A 505 6.57 22.90 -1.73
C ALA A 505 5.15 22.34 -1.47
N GLY A 506 4.17 22.73 -2.28
CA GLY A 506 2.84 22.14 -2.29
C GLY A 506 2.71 21.09 -3.39
N GLN A 507 2.22 21.51 -4.55
CA GLN A 507 1.85 20.65 -5.66
C GLN A 507 2.95 19.70 -6.14
N ALA A 508 4.23 20.11 -6.20
CA ALA A 508 5.31 19.19 -6.59
C ALA A 508 5.64 18.17 -5.49
N SER A 509 5.44 18.49 -4.21
CA SER A 509 5.55 17.52 -3.12
C SER A 509 4.44 16.47 -3.20
N THR A 510 3.19 16.87 -3.51
CA THR A 510 2.09 15.95 -3.84
C THR A 510 2.41 15.09 -5.06
N ILE A 511 2.93 15.66 -6.15
CA ILE A 511 3.35 14.87 -7.32
C ILE A 511 4.41 13.82 -6.93
N GLY A 512 5.39 14.20 -6.10
CA GLY A 512 6.43 13.29 -5.64
C GLY A 512 5.90 12.20 -4.70
N HIS A 513 4.88 12.52 -3.90
CA HIS A 513 4.17 11.58 -3.03
C HIS A 513 3.44 10.52 -3.86
N GLU A 514 2.59 10.93 -4.82
CA GLU A 514 1.94 10.00 -5.75
C GLU A 514 2.94 9.17 -6.58
N LEU A 515 4.04 9.77 -7.02
CA LEU A 515 5.10 9.04 -7.72
C LEU A 515 5.73 7.95 -6.83
N SER A 516 5.92 8.25 -5.55
CA SER A 516 6.51 7.31 -4.59
C SER A 516 5.56 6.18 -4.18
N HIS A 517 4.24 6.35 -4.28
CA HIS A 517 3.29 5.24 -4.17
C HIS A 517 3.49 4.17 -5.25
N GLY A 518 4.15 4.50 -6.37
CA GLY A 518 4.62 3.50 -7.33
C GLY A 518 5.68 2.53 -6.78
N PHE A 519 6.26 2.81 -5.62
CA PHE A 519 7.41 2.10 -5.06
C PHE A 519 7.27 1.77 -3.56
N ASP A 520 6.15 2.11 -2.92
CA ASP A 520 5.88 1.77 -1.51
C ASP A 520 5.61 0.27 -1.27
N ASP A 521 5.13 -0.09 -0.08
CA ASP A 521 4.85 -1.46 0.33
C ASP A 521 3.81 -2.18 -0.56
N ILE A 522 2.91 -1.44 -1.23
CA ILE A 522 1.96 -1.97 -2.22
C ILE A 522 2.53 -1.82 -3.63
N GLY A 523 2.92 -0.60 -4.02
CA GLY A 523 3.33 -0.25 -5.37
C GLY A 523 4.52 -1.03 -5.88
N ILE A 524 5.50 -1.36 -5.02
CA ILE A 524 6.68 -2.13 -5.43
C ILE A 524 6.36 -3.56 -5.91
N GLN A 525 5.15 -4.06 -5.65
CA GLN A 525 4.69 -5.38 -6.10
C GLN A 525 4.27 -5.39 -7.58
N PHE A 526 4.04 -4.21 -8.17
CA PHE A 526 3.54 -4.02 -9.54
C PHE A 526 4.64 -3.60 -10.52
N GLY A 527 4.54 -4.09 -11.75
CA GLY A 527 5.41 -3.77 -12.88
C GLY A 527 5.06 -2.49 -13.63
N PRO A 528 5.77 -2.20 -14.74
CA PRO A 528 5.51 -1.05 -15.63
C PRO A 528 4.12 -1.06 -16.28
N ASP A 529 3.54 -2.25 -16.47
CA ASP A 529 2.25 -2.54 -17.09
C ASP A 529 1.07 -2.57 -16.10
N GLY A 530 1.32 -2.26 -14.82
CA GLY A 530 0.32 -2.35 -13.76
C GLY A 530 -0.03 -3.78 -13.35
N GLN A 531 0.73 -4.80 -13.79
CA GLN A 531 0.53 -6.18 -13.36
C GLN A 531 1.45 -6.56 -12.20
N LEU A 532 1.03 -7.48 -11.34
CA LEU A 532 1.90 -8.02 -10.30
C LEU A 532 3.10 -8.76 -10.92
N THR A 533 4.31 -8.42 -10.46
CA THR A 533 5.56 -8.88 -11.08
C THR A 533 6.47 -9.61 -10.09
N GLY A 534 7.43 -10.39 -10.60
CA GLY A 534 8.42 -11.10 -9.79
C GLY A 534 7.85 -12.12 -8.78
N CYS A 535 6.62 -12.60 -8.99
CA CYS A 535 5.87 -13.34 -7.98
C CYS A 535 6.42 -14.73 -7.65
N THR A 536 6.46 -15.04 -6.35
CA THR A 536 6.53 -16.39 -5.78
C THR A 536 5.12 -16.85 -5.39
N TRP A 537 5.02 -17.89 -4.55
CA TRP A 537 3.72 -18.35 -4.04
C TRP A 537 3.14 -17.38 -2.99
N ASP A 538 4.00 -16.72 -2.23
CA ASP A 538 3.72 -15.91 -1.03
C ASP A 538 3.80 -14.39 -1.24
N LYS A 539 4.49 -13.89 -2.27
CA LYS A 539 4.73 -12.46 -2.49
C LYS A 539 4.98 -12.12 -3.97
N CYS A 540 4.91 -10.83 -4.29
CA CYS A 540 5.33 -10.24 -5.57
C CYS A 540 6.29 -9.07 -5.30
N GLY A 541 7.03 -8.62 -6.32
CA GLY A 541 8.05 -7.58 -6.17
C GLY A 541 8.80 -7.28 -7.46
N LEU A 542 8.95 -5.99 -7.76
CA LEU A 542 9.77 -5.45 -8.87
C LEU A 542 11.27 -5.75 -8.66
N LEU A 543 11.72 -5.59 -7.41
CA LEU A 543 13.12 -5.66 -6.99
C LEU A 543 13.65 -7.11 -6.92
N ASP A 544 14.95 -7.28 -7.13
CA ASP A 544 15.63 -8.55 -6.84
C ASP A 544 15.70 -8.82 -5.32
N GLN A 545 16.14 -10.03 -4.93
CA GLN A 545 16.16 -10.47 -3.53
C GLN A 545 17.04 -9.59 -2.62
N ASN A 546 18.18 -9.10 -3.09
CA ASN A 546 19.07 -8.26 -2.28
C ASN A 546 18.50 -6.84 -2.16
N SER A 547 18.02 -6.30 -3.27
CA SER A 547 17.33 -4.99 -3.29
C SER A 547 16.07 -4.99 -2.42
N SER A 548 15.33 -6.10 -2.37
CA SER A 548 14.16 -6.29 -1.50
C SER A 548 14.52 -6.29 -0.01
N LEU A 549 15.69 -6.82 0.37
CA LEU A 549 16.17 -6.73 1.75
C LEU A 549 16.54 -5.29 2.13
N GLY A 550 17.18 -4.55 1.21
CA GLY A 550 17.46 -3.12 1.39
C GLY A 550 16.18 -2.29 1.55
N PHE A 551 15.16 -2.57 0.73
CA PHE A 551 13.84 -1.96 0.87
C PHE A 551 13.22 -2.23 2.24
N ALA A 552 13.21 -3.49 2.69
CA ALA A 552 12.66 -3.87 3.99
C ALA A 552 13.40 -3.20 5.16
N GLN A 553 14.72 -3.01 5.07
CA GLN A 553 15.51 -2.27 6.08
C GLN A 553 15.17 -0.77 6.10
N MET A 554 15.01 -0.15 4.93
CA MET A 554 14.59 1.24 4.79
C MET A 554 13.19 1.45 5.38
N ALA A 555 12.22 0.61 4.98
CA ALA A 555 10.86 0.61 5.50
C ALA A 555 10.83 0.43 7.03
N GLN A 556 11.61 -0.52 7.56
CA GLN A 556 11.67 -0.78 9.00
C GLN A 556 12.17 0.43 9.81
N CYS A 557 13.02 1.29 9.24
CA CYS A 557 13.39 2.57 9.85
C CYS A 557 12.16 3.47 10.00
N VAL A 558 11.41 3.68 8.92
CA VAL A 558 10.21 4.55 8.89
C VAL A 558 9.16 4.02 9.87
N ILE A 559 8.87 2.72 9.85
CA ILE A 559 7.96 2.06 10.80
C ILE A 559 8.37 2.36 12.25
N HIS A 560 9.65 2.17 12.57
CA HIS A 560 10.19 2.35 13.92
C HIS A 560 10.17 3.81 14.38
N GLN A 561 10.54 4.75 13.50
CA GLN A 561 10.56 6.18 13.76
C GLN A 561 9.16 6.69 14.09
N TYR A 562 8.17 6.46 13.22
CA TYR A 562 6.81 6.94 13.43
C TYR A 562 6.14 6.27 14.64
N SER A 563 6.34 4.96 14.84
CA SER A 563 5.78 4.24 16.00
C SER A 563 6.32 4.73 17.35
N ARG A 564 7.47 5.44 17.38
CA ARG A 564 8.11 5.94 18.60
C ARG A 564 8.06 7.46 18.78
N GLN A 565 8.03 8.21 17.68
CA GLN A 565 8.18 9.67 17.70
C GLN A 565 6.89 10.41 17.35
N CYS A 566 6.05 9.86 16.46
CA CYS A 566 4.75 10.44 16.13
C CYS A 566 3.75 10.11 17.25
N CYS A 567 3.79 10.89 18.33
CA CYS A 567 2.95 10.71 19.52
C CYS A 567 2.16 11.99 19.88
N PRO A 568 1.20 12.41 19.03
CA PRO A 568 0.48 13.68 19.21
C PRO A 568 -0.43 13.64 20.44
N LEU A 569 -1.11 12.51 20.71
CA LEU A 569 -1.98 12.37 21.88
C LEU A 569 -1.20 12.13 23.17
N LYS A 570 -1.41 13.02 24.15
CA LYS A 570 -0.73 12.97 25.45
C LYS A 570 -1.44 12.07 26.47
N ARG A 571 -2.68 11.65 26.18
CA ARG A 571 -3.55 10.80 27.04
C ARG A 571 -4.35 9.82 26.17
N GLY A 572 -5.00 8.84 26.80
CA GLY A 572 -5.83 7.84 26.12
C GLY A 572 -5.09 6.53 25.80
N ASN A 573 -5.86 5.55 25.30
CA ASN A 573 -5.40 4.19 24.98
C ASN A 573 -4.54 4.11 23.70
N ILE A 574 -4.67 5.10 22.81
CA ILE A 574 -3.84 5.28 21.62
C ILE A 574 -3.14 6.62 21.78
N ARG A 575 -1.82 6.63 21.61
CA ARG A 575 -1.00 7.83 21.80
C ARG A 575 -0.08 8.15 20.63
N CYS A 576 0.36 7.12 19.92
CA CYS A 576 1.31 7.20 18.82
C CYS A 576 0.75 6.52 17.56
N ALA A 577 1.27 6.88 16.39
CA ALA A 577 0.90 6.26 15.13
C ALA A 577 1.33 4.79 15.07
N ASN A 578 0.57 3.96 14.36
CA ASN A 578 1.04 2.63 13.96
C ASN A 578 1.90 2.77 12.69
N GLY A 579 3.22 2.76 12.84
CA GLY A 579 4.14 2.97 11.71
C GLY A 579 4.07 1.89 10.62
N GLU A 580 3.55 0.70 10.91
CA GLU A 580 3.34 -0.37 9.90
C GLU A 580 2.12 -0.07 9.02
N ARG A 581 1.06 0.45 9.63
CA ARG A 581 -0.12 0.97 8.93
C ARG A 581 0.24 2.15 8.05
N THR A 582 0.88 3.16 8.65
CA THR A 582 1.23 4.42 7.97
C THR A 582 2.48 4.36 7.10
N GLN A 583 3.05 3.17 6.90
CA GLN A 583 4.33 2.96 6.22
C GLN A 583 4.39 3.59 4.81
N GLY A 584 3.44 3.25 3.94
CA GLY A 584 3.42 3.72 2.54
C GLY A 584 3.32 5.24 2.44
N GLU A 585 2.36 5.83 3.17
CA GLU A 585 2.19 7.29 3.28
C GLU A 585 3.44 8.01 3.75
N ASN A 586 4.09 7.47 4.80
CA ASN A 586 5.28 8.08 5.38
C ASN A 586 6.51 7.96 4.45
N ILE A 587 6.62 6.86 3.70
CA ILE A 587 7.60 6.70 2.62
C ILE A 587 7.33 7.73 1.52
N ALA A 588 6.08 7.86 1.11
CA ALA A 588 5.66 8.75 0.03
C ALA A 588 5.85 10.23 0.37
N ASP A 589 5.53 10.67 1.59
CA ASP A 589 5.79 12.04 2.06
C ASP A 589 7.28 12.40 2.01
N LEU A 590 8.14 11.54 2.57
CA LEU A 590 9.57 11.79 2.69
C LEU A 590 10.25 11.78 1.31
N ALA A 591 9.93 10.78 0.49
CA ALA A 591 10.39 10.71 -0.89
C ALA A 591 9.92 11.91 -1.71
N GLY A 592 8.62 12.24 -1.60
CA GLY A 592 7.95 13.25 -2.41
C GLY A 592 8.44 14.65 -2.13
N LEU A 593 8.57 15.03 -0.84
CA LEU A 593 9.12 16.34 -0.49
C LEU A 593 10.59 16.47 -0.89
N GLN A 594 11.40 15.42 -0.73
CA GLN A 594 12.81 15.47 -1.09
C GLN A 594 13.02 15.57 -2.60
N ALA A 595 12.23 14.84 -3.39
CA ALA A 595 12.20 14.96 -4.85
C ALA A 595 11.73 16.36 -5.27
N ALA A 596 10.69 16.92 -4.63
CA ALA A 596 10.17 18.25 -4.91
C ALA A 596 11.17 19.38 -4.58
N TYR A 597 11.92 19.26 -3.48
CA TYR A 597 12.97 20.23 -3.15
C TYR A 597 14.10 20.19 -4.19
N ARG A 598 14.55 18.99 -4.59
CA ARG A 598 15.56 18.82 -5.65
C ARG A 598 15.07 19.36 -6.99
N ALA A 599 13.81 19.12 -7.33
CA ALA A 599 13.14 19.66 -8.51
C ALA A 599 13.09 21.21 -8.49
N TYR A 600 12.79 21.82 -7.35
CA TYR A 600 12.85 23.28 -7.18
C TYR A 600 14.27 23.82 -7.39
N ARG A 601 15.30 23.16 -6.84
CA ARG A 601 16.70 23.56 -7.05
C ARG A 601 17.12 23.44 -8.52
N LYS A 602 16.69 22.38 -9.24
CA LYS A 602 16.87 22.24 -10.70
C LYS A 602 16.15 23.33 -11.49
N TYR A 603 14.95 23.75 -11.08
CA TYR A 603 14.23 24.88 -11.69
C TYR A 603 15.02 26.20 -11.56
N ILE A 604 15.58 26.48 -10.38
CA ILE A 604 16.43 27.67 -10.16
C ILE A 604 17.67 27.60 -11.06
N GLU A 605 18.36 26.46 -11.10
CA GLU A 605 19.55 26.25 -11.92
C GLU A 605 19.26 26.42 -13.42
N ARG A 606 18.30 25.66 -13.96
CA ARG A 606 18.09 25.51 -15.41
C ARG A 606 17.15 26.55 -16.00
N THR A 607 16.04 26.84 -15.34
CA THR A 607 15.01 27.76 -15.85
C THR A 607 15.29 29.21 -15.46
N ARG A 608 16.01 29.44 -14.36
CA ARG A 608 16.40 30.80 -13.90
C ARG A 608 17.92 31.06 -13.96
N ALA A 609 18.69 30.19 -14.59
CA ALA A 609 20.15 30.33 -14.74
C ALA A 609 20.90 30.57 -13.42
N GLY A 610 20.46 29.89 -12.34
CA GLY A 610 20.99 30.03 -10.99
C GLY A 610 20.51 31.27 -10.22
N VAL A 611 19.65 32.12 -10.81
CA VAL A 611 19.10 33.31 -10.14
C VAL A 611 17.89 32.91 -9.29
N GLU A 612 18.02 33.03 -7.97
CA GLU A 612 16.93 32.81 -7.00
C GLU A 612 15.67 33.61 -7.33
N GLU A 613 14.53 33.18 -6.80
CA GLU A 613 13.29 33.97 -6.80
C GLU A 613 13.39 35.17 -5.84
N ASP A 614 12.56 36.19 -6.07
CA ASP A 614 12.47 37.35 -5.19
C ASP A 614 12.02 36.93 -3.78
N ARG A 615 12.39 37.71 -2.75
CA ARG A 615 11.91 37.44 -1.39
C ARG A 615 10.46 37.86 -1.23
N LEU A 616 9.71 37.15 -0.37
CA LEU A 616 8.31 37.45 -0.11
C LEU A 616 8.14 38.78 0.66
N PRO A 617 7.22 39.67 0.24
CA PRO A 617 6.95 40.95 0.92
C PRO A 617 6.65 40.81 2.42
N GLY A 618 7.43 41.48 3.27
CA GLY A 618 7.39 41.41 4.74
C GLY A 618 7.69 40.04 5.34
N LEU A 619 8.32 39.13 4.58
CA LEU A 619 8.96 37.90 5.03
C LEU A 619 10.42 37.84 4.53
N GLU A 620 11.02 38.99 4.19
CA GLU A 620 12.34 39.08 3.55
C GLU A 620 13.49 38.58 4.44
N GLN A 621 13.28 38.38 5.74
CA GLN A 621 14.24 37.69 6.59
C GLN A 621 14.48 36.23 6.15
N TYR A 622 13.49 35.58 5.53
CA TYR A 622 13.60 34.21 5.05
C TYR A 622 14.08 34.15 3.60
N SER A 623 14.95 33.18 3.29
CA SER A 623 15.36 32.88 1.92
C SER A 623 14.26 32.14 1.14
N PRO A 624 14.27 32.13 -0.20
CA PRO A 624 13.34 31.32 -1.00
C PRO A 624 13.33 29.84 -0.60
N ASN A 625 14.48 29.27 -0.22
CA ASN A 625 14.57 27.91 0.33
C ASN A 625 13.86 27.77 1.69
N GLN A 626 14.04 28.71 2.61
CA GLN A 626 13.32 28.67 3.90
C GLN A 626 11.81 28.84 3.69
N ILE A 627 11.40 29.67 2.72
CA ILE A 627 9.99 29.82 2.34
C ILE A 627 9.43 28.54 1.71
N PHE A 628 10.20 27.78 0.91
CA PHE A 628 9.79 26.45 0.43
C PHE A 628 9.38 25.57 1.62
N TRP A 629 10.26 25.43 2.62
CA TRP A 629 9.97 24.60 3.79
C TRP A 629 8.76 25.12 4.59
N ILE A 630 8.66 26.44 4.80
CA ILE A 630 7.51 27.08 5.48
C ILE A 630 6.21 26.79 4.74
N SER A 631 6.24 26.85 3.40
CA SER A 631 5.07 26.58 2.55
C SER A 631 4.64 25.12 2.67
N TYR A 632 5.59 24.17 2.67
CA TYR A 632 5.29 22.75 2.91
C TYR A 632 4.66 22.55 4.29
N GLY A 633 5.29 23.07 5.35
CA GLY A 633 4.76 22.96 6.72
C GLY A 633 3.33 23.51 6.83
N GLN A 634 3.02 24.61 6.13
CA GLN A 634 1.70 25.23 6.16
C GLN A 634 0.61 24.52 5.35
N ASN A 635 0.97 23.75 4.32
CA ASN A 635 0.02 22.91 3.61
C ASN A 635 -0.59 21.81 4.50
N TRP A 636 0.06 21.49 5.63
CA TRP A 636 -0.39 20.54 6.64
C TRP A 636 -0.98 21.21 7.89
N CYS A 637 -1.21 22.53 7.92
CA CYS A 637 -1.79 23.17 9.12
C CYS A 637 -3.21 22.64 9.42
N GLU A 638 -3.35 22.00 10.57
CA GLU A 638 -4.60 21.46 11.07
C GLU A 638 -4.83 21.80 12.55
N ALA A 639 -6.08 22.06 12.91
CA ALA A 639 -6.52 22.19 14.29
C ALA A 639 -6.93 20.81 14.83
N PHE A 640 -6.26 20.36 15.90
CA PHE A 640 -6.50 19.05 16.50
C PHE A 640 -7.77 19.00 17.37
N ASP A 641 -8.60 17.99 17.15
CA ASP A 641 -9.58 17.47 18.11
C ASP A 641 -9.06 16.12 18.60
N GLU A 642 -8.96 15.91 19.93
CA GLU A 642 -8.47 14.66 20.51
C GLU A 642 -9.29 13.44 20.04
N ALA A 643 -10.60 13.62 19.81
CA ALA A 643 -11.46 12.53 19.33
C ALA A 643 -11.15 12.16 17.87
N LYS A 644 -11.08 13.16 16.97
CA LYS A 644 -10.69 12.96 15.56
C LYS A 644 -9.29 12.35 15.44
N LEU A 645 -8.35 12.83 16.25
CA LEU A 645 -6.97 12.35 16.25
C LEU A 645 -6.86 10.90 16.79
N ALA A 646 -7.65 10.54 17.81
CA ALA A 646 -7.74 9.16 18.29
C ALA A 646 -8.40 8.21 17.27
N TRP A 647 -9.31 8.71 16.43
CA TRP A 647 -9.81 7.98 15.27
C TRP A 647 -8.72 7.81 14.22
N GLN A 648 -8.02 8.90 13.86
CA GLN A 648 -6.99 8.92 12.82
C GLN A 648 -5.90 7.89 13.11
N LEU A 649 -5.29 7.95 14.30
CA LEU A 649 -4.26 7.00 14.76
C LEU A 649 -4.71 5.53 14.75
N ARG A 650 -6.02 5.25 14.69
CA ARG A 650 -6.61 3.91 14.73
C ARG A 650 -7.17 3.43 13.39
N ASN A 651 -7.41 4.29 12.41
CA ASN A 651 -8.16 3.94 11.18
C ASN A 651 -7.62 4.56 9.89
N ASP A 652 -6.80 5.60 9.98
CA ASP A 652 -6.26 6.32 8.82
C ASP A 652 -4.90 5.71 8.44
N PRO A 653 -4.63 5.37 7.16
CA PRO A 653 -3.28 5.07 6.70
C PRO A 653 -2.35 6.30 6.78
N HIS A 654 -2.87 7.52 6.83
CA HIS A 654 -2.03 8.71 6.94
C HIS A 654 -1.59 8.97 8.39
N SER A 655 -0.32 9.36 8.56
CA SER A 655 0.13 9.94 9.84
C SER A 655 -0.59 11.28 10.10
N PRO A 656 -0.80 11.67 11.36
CA PRO A 656 -1.30 12.99 11.72
C PRO A 656 -0.43 14.13 11.18
N SER A 657 -1.05 15.27 10.90
CA SER A 657 -0.46 16.38 10.16
C SER A 657 0.81 16.99 10.80
N GLU A 658 0.93 17.01 12.14
CA GLU A 658 2.20 17.39 12.80
C GLU A 658 3.35 16.42 12.49
N CYS A 659 3.05 15.13 12.34
CA CYS A 659 4.04 14.09 12.05
C CYS A 659 4.46 14.12 10.59
N ARG A 660 3.50 14.28 9.66
CA ARG A 660 3.80 14.46 8.22
C ARG A 660 4.75 15.64 7.99
N VAL A 661 4.72 16.67 8.82
CA VAL A 661 5.72 17.75 8.79
C VAL A 661 7.01 17.38 9.52
N ASN A 662 6.95 17.15 10.84
CA ASN A 662 8.14 17.06 11.68
C ASN A 662 8.99 15.80 11.40
N GLN A 663 8.37 14.63 11.17
CA GLN A 663 9.12 13.41 10.87
C GLN A 663 9.73 13.41 9.45
N VAL A 664 9.16 14.18 8.52
CA VAL A 664 9.72 14.32 7.17
C VAL A 664 10.91 15.28 7.16
N VAL A 665 10.76 16.48 7.71
CA VAL A 665 11.84 17.48 7.64
C VAL A 665 13.07 17.12 8.49
N GLN A 666 12.90 16.33 9.57
CA GLN A 666 14.02 15.81 10.34
C GLN A 666 14.89 14.80 9.56
N ASP A 667 14.36 14.13 8.53
CA ASP A 667 15.10 13.18 7.72
C ASP A 667 15.77 13.83 6.49
N ILE A 668 15.23 14.95 6.00
CA ILE A 668 15.82 15.68 4.86
C ILE A 668 16.95 16.61 5.35
N TYR A 669 18.19 16.34 4.94
CA TYR A 669 19.36 17.12 5.38
C TYR A 669 19.29 18.58 4.89
N GLU A 670 18.78 18.79 3.68
CA GLU A 670 18.64 20.09 3.05
C GLU A 670 17.79 21.06 3.89
N PHE A 671 16.77 20.59 4.61
CA PHE A 671 16.01 21.38 5.59
C PHE A 671 16.91 21.90 6.71
N SER A 672 17.60 20.98 7.40
CA SER A 672 18.47 21.33 8.53
C SER A 672 19.63 22.24 8.14
N ARG A 673 20.11 22.13 6.90
CA ARG A 673 21.09 23.05 6.32
C ARG A 673 20.50 24.43 6.08
N ASP A 674 19.31 24.52 5.50
CA ASP A 674 18.67 25.80 5.14
C ASP A 674 18.19 26.61 6.36
N PHE A 675 17.86 25.94 7.47
CA PHE A 675 17.61 26.59 8.78
C PHE A 675 18.83 26.67 9.69
N ASN A 676 19.99 26.13 9.27
CA ASN A 676 21.22 26.06 10.06
C ASN A 676 20.98 25.42 11.45
N CYS A 677 20.25 24.31 11.49
CA CYS A 677 19.90 23.61 12.71
C CYS A 677 21.11 22.90 13.33
N PRO A 678 21.45 23.18 14.61
CA PRO A 678 22.48 22.42 15.32
C PRO A 678 22.20 20.92 15.36
N ASN A 679 23.26 20.10 15.31
CA ASN A 679 23.16 18.65 15.41
C ASN A 679 22.49 18.22 16.73
N SER A 680 21.78 17.08 16.68
CA SER A 680 21.05 16.50 17.82
C SER A 680 19.86 17.32 18.33
N LEU A 681 19.46 18.40 17.65
CA LEU A 681 18.11 18.97 17.82
C LEU A 681 17.06 18.08 17.12
N PRO A 682 15.77 18.13 17.52
CA PRO A 682 14.73 17.29 16.94
C PRO A 682 14.71 17.27 15.41
N MET A 683 14.81 18.45 14.76
CA MET A 683 14.78 18.54 13.29
C MET A 683 16.18 18.44 12.63
N ASN A 684 17.21 18.05 13.39
CA ASN A 684 18.50 17.61 12.88
C ASN A 684 19.07 16.46 13.75
N PRO A 685 18.41 15.29 13.74
CA PRO A 685 18.85 14.12 14.50
C PRO A 685 20.10 13.50 13.86
N ASN A 686 20.87 12.79 14.68
CA ASN A 686 22.08 12.08 14.23
C ASN A 686 21.75 10.83 13.38
N GLU A 687 20.60 10.21 13.67
CA GLU A 687 20.05 9.07 12.92
C GLU A 687 18.84 9.55 12.13
N ARG A 688 18.78 9.19 10.85
CA ARG A 688 17.73 9.60 9.91
C ARG A 688 17.30 8.42 9.05
N CYS A 689 16.01 8.30 8.77
CA CYS A 689 15.54 7.36 7.78
C CYS A 689 15.82 7.89 6.37
N ARG A 690 16.29 6.99 5.49
CA ARG A 690 16.79 7.35 4.15
C ARG A 690 15.95 6.65 3.09
N VAL A 691 14.87 7.31 2.70
CA VAL A 691 13.93 6.82 1.69
C VAL A 691 14.43 7.19 0.30
N TRP A 692 14.62 6.18 -0.56
CA TRP A 692 15.12 6.30 -1.94
C TRP A 692 16.37 7.14 -2.19
N THR A 693 17.19 7.51 -1.19
CA THR A 693 18.40 8.31 -1.44
C THR A 693 19.55 8.04 -0.46
N ILE A 694 20.77 8.43 -0.83
CA ILE A 694 21.86 8.70 0.11
C ILE A 694 21.94 10.22 0.33
N SER A 695 21.89 10.67 1.57
CA SER A 695 22.02 12.10 1.90
C SER A 695 23.41 12.64 1.54
N SER A 696 23.47 13.89 1.10
CA SER A 696 24.70 14.58 0.66
C SER A 696 25.72 14.87 1.78
N SER A 697 25.43 14.52 3.03
CA SER A 697 26.39 14.56 4.14
C SER A 697 27.55 13.59 3.98
N ASP A 698 27.34 12.47 3.27
CA ASP A 698 28.29 11.35 3.25
C ASP A 698 29.29 11.43 2.08
N SER A 699 29.14 12.43 1.20
CA SER A 699 29.97 12.63 0.00
C SER A 699 30.76 13.94 -0.03
N LEU A 700 30.71 14.74 1.04
CA LEU A 700 31.60 15.89 1.22
C LEU A 700 32.84 15.46 2.01
N PRO A 701 34.05 15.51 1.41
CA PRO A 701 35.27 15.56 2.20
C PRO A 701 35.18 16.75 3.15
N THR A 702 35.56 16.56 4.41
CA THR A 702 35.72 17.67 5.34
C THR A 702 36.57 18.77 4.68
N PRO A 703 36.17 20.05 4.75
CA PRO A 703 36.93 21.15 4.18
C PRO A 703 38.22 21.33 4.99
N THR A 704 39.21 20.51 4.66
CA THR A 704 40.58 20.63 5.14
C THR A 704 41.05 22.00 4.68
N LYS A 705 41.26 22.91 5.63
CA LYS A 705 41.59 24.33 5.38
C LYS A 705 42.69 24.42 4.32
N MET A 706 42.30 24.76 3.09
CA MET A 706 43.24 24.86 1.97
C MET A 706 44.07 26.12 2.16
N ARG A 707 45.18 25.99 2.89
CA ARG A 707 46.18 27.06 3.01
C ARG A 707 46.67 27.40 1.61
N LEU A 708 46.77 28.70 1.32
CA LEU A 708 47.24 29.25 0.03
C LEU A 708 48.70 28.92 -0.33
N SER A 709 49.36 27.99 0.39
CA SER A 709 50.77 27.62 0.22
C SER A 709 51.02 26.46 -0.75
N SER A 710 49.97 25.74 -1.21
CA SER A 710 50.15 24.51 -2.00
C SER A 710 50.12 24.69 -3.52
N PHE A 711 49.78 25.89 -4.03
CA PHE A 711 49.72 26.16 -5.47
C PHE A 711 51.09 26.35 -6.15
N LEU A 712 52.18 26.44 -5.38
CA LEU A 712 53.53 26.70 -5.92
C LEU A 712 54.35 25.43 -6.25
N LEU A 713 53.87 24.24 -5.86
CA LEU A 713 54.64 22.98 -5.97
C LEU A 713 54.21 22.06 -7.12
N LEU A 714 53.03 22.25 -7.72
CA LEU A 714 52.57 21.42 -8.84
C LEU A 714 53.21 21.81 -10.19
N SER A 715 53.72 23.03 -10.32
CA SER A 715 54.33 23.54 -11.56
C SER A 715 55.73 22.99 -11.86
N ILE A 716 56.37 22.31 -10.89
CA ILE A 716 57.76 21.84 -11.00
C ILE A 716 57.84 20.37 -11.42
N VAL A 717 56.82 19.56 -11.14
CA VAL A 717 56.86 18.10 -11.39
C VAL A 717 56.54 17.74 -12.86
N VAL A 718 55.73 18.55 -13.55
CA VAL A 718 55.29 18.26 -14.93
C VAL A 718 56.40 18.46 -15.98
N VAL A 719 57.43 19.25 -15.67
CA VAL A 719 58.56 19.52 -16.60
C VAL A 719 59.65 18.43 -16.54
N ALA A 720 59.64 17.55 -15.53
CA ALA A 720 60.66 16.52 -15.35
C ALA A 720 60.35 15.16 -16.00
N ALA A 721 59.14 14.98 -16.56
CA ALA A 721 58.65 13.69 -17.05
C ALA A 721 58.76 13.49 -18.59
N LEU A 722 59.34 14.44 -19.32
CA LEU A 722 59.52 14.38 -20.79
C LEU A 722 61.00 14.54 -21.19
N ALA A 723 61.86 13.67 -20.67
CA ALA A 723 63.23 13.52 -21.17
C ALA A 723 63.80 12.11 -20.92
N LYS A 724 64.08 11.41 -22.02
CA LYS A 724 64.89 10.17 -22.21
C LYS A 724 64.15 8.85 -22.42
N ASP A 725 63.97 8.51 -23.70
CA ASP A 725 64.30 7.18 -24.21
C ASP A 725 65.74 6.77 -23.81
N ASP A 726 66.04 5.48 -23.61
CA ASP A 726 66.34 4.56 -24.74
C ASP A 726 66.99 3.24 -24.25
N LYS A 727 66.87 2.17 -25.07
CA LYS A 727 67.66 0.91 -25.13
C LYS A 727 67.44 -0.25 -24.14
N ALA A 728 66.79 -1.29 -24.70
CA ALA A 728 67.31 -2.65 -24.96
C ALA A 728 67.83 -3.57 -23.83
N GLY A 729 67.44 -4.86 -23.88
CA GLY A 729 68.15 -5.94 -23.16
C GLY A 729 67.35 -7.21 -22.88
N ASP A 730 67.50 -8.21 -23.76
CA ASP A 730 67.09 -9.62 -23.65
C ASP A 730 67.53 -10.34 -22.34
N GLY A 731 66.91 -11.47 -21.95
CA GLY A 731 67.52 -12.37 -20.94
C GLY A 731 66.63 -13.18 -19.98
N LYS A 732 66.57 -14.50 -20.21
CA LYS A 732 66.02 -15.58 -19.36
C LYS A 732 66.59 -15.65 -17.92
N GLY A 733 65.87 -16.26 -16.96
CA GLY A 733 66.51 -16.80 -15.74
C GLY A 733 65.56 -17.43 -14.69
N LYS A 734 66.01 -18.46 -13.96
CA LYS A 734 65.29 -19.20 -12.90
C LYS A 734 66.06 -19.13 -11.55
N GLU A 735 65.40 -19.67 -10.51
CA GLU A 735 65.92 -20.07 -9.18
C GLU A 735 66.02 -18.93 -8.13
N ARG A 736 65.44 -18.97 -6.91
CA ARG A 736 65.05 -19.99 -5.89
C ARG A 736 66.17 -20.28 -4.87
N ARG A 737 65.79 -20.26 -3.57
CA ARG A 737 66.57 -20.50 -2.32
C ARG A 737 67.43 -19.30 -1.83
N ASP A 738 67.66 -19.09 -0.52
CA ASP A 738 67.27 -19.90 0.65
C ASP A 738 66.97 -19.10 1.94
N ARG A 739 66.51 -19.83 2.97
CA ARG A 739 66.16 -19.39 4.35
C ARG A 739 67.42 -19.26 5.25
N PRO A 740 67.38 -18.65 6.46
CA PRO A 740 66.84 -19.36 7.65
C PRO A 740 66.17 -18.46 8.72
N ALA A 741 65.73 -19.08 9.83
CA ALA A 741 64.91 -18.45 10.87
C ALA A 741 65.26 -18.97 12.29
N MET A 742 64.98 -18.16 13.32
CA MET A 742 64.70 -18.50 14.74
C MET A 742 64.32 -17.18 15.45
N ILE A 743 63.45 -17.09 16.47
CA ILE A 743 63.29 -17.88 17.72
C ILE A 743 61.79 -18.02 18.12
N ARG A 744 61.46 -19.08 18.88
CA ARG A 744 60.12 -19.37 19.49
C ARG A 744 60.00 -18.68 20.88
N SER A 745 58.90 -18.60 21.65
CA SER A 745 57.61 -19.32 21.72
C SER A 745 56.65 -18.61 22.69
N ARG A 746 55.33 -18.71 22.45
CA ARG A 746 54.36 -19.24 23.45
C ARG A 746 53.06 -19.71 22.74
N ARG A 747 52.75 -21.01 22.89
CA ARG A 747 51.41 -21.62 22.72
C ARG A 747 50.64 -21.43 24.05
N SER A 748 49.34 -21.65 24.24
CA SER A 748 48.16 -22.09 23.47
C SER A 748 46.94 -21.31 24.05
N THR A 749 45.73 -21.24 23.49
CA THR A 749 44.89 -22.33 22.96
C THR A 749 43.89 -21.78 21.94
N PHE A 750 44.12 -22.11 20.67
CA PHE A 750 43.09 -22.05 19.61
C PHE A 750 42.67 -23.50 19.36
N GLY A 751 41.40 -23.84 19.63
CA GLY A 751 41.03 -25.26 19.67
C GLY A 751 39.55 -25.61 19.75
N THR A 752 38.62 -24.77 19.26
CA THR A 752 37.19 -25.21 19.10
C THR A 752 36.32 -24.44 18.10
N ILE A 753 36.87 -23.58 17.21
CA ILE A 753 36.07 -22.86 16.19
C ILE A 753 36.53 -23.14 14.74
N TRP A 754 37.62 -23.88 14.54
CA TRP A 754 38.11 -24.26 13.20
C TRP A 754 37.55 -25.61 12.66
N SER A 755 36.44 -26.08 13.23
CA SER A 755 35.75 -27.31 12.80
C SER A 755 34.40 -27.06 12.12
N GLY A 756 33.77 -25.90 12.34
CA GLY A 756 32.46 -25.56 11.75
C GLY A 756 32.53 -25.05 10.29
N ILE A 757 33.66 -24.45 9.89
CA ILE A 757 33.83 -23.84 8.56
C ILE A 757 33.99 -24.89 7.43
N LYS A 758 34.11 -26.18 7.78
CA LYS A 758 34.33 -27.28 6.82
C LYS A 758 33.04 -28.02 6.39
N LEU A 759 31.86 -27.64 6.88
CA LEU A 759 30.58 -28.30 6.57
C LEU A 759 29.55 -27.40 5.85
N ALA A 760 29.77 -26.08 5.82
CA ALA A 760 28.87 -25.13 5.15
C ALA A 760 29.18 -24.90 3.65
N LYS A 761 30.13 -25.64 3.07
CA LYS A 761 30.61 -25.42 1.69
C LYS A 761 29.89 -26.27 0.63
N GLU A 762 29.14 -27.29 1.04
CA GLU A 762 28.62 -28.33 0.12
C GLU A 762 27.17 -28.06 -0.33
N ALA A 763 26.29 -27.55 0.54
CA ALA A 763 24.85 -27.45 0.26
C ALA A 763 24.36 -26.33 -0.71
N THR A 764 25.23 -25.64 -1.45
CA THR A 764 24.87 -24.38 -2.15
C THR A 764 24.62 -24.50 -3.67
N ASP A 765 24.96 -25.62 -4.31
CA ASP A 765 25.30 -25.59 -5.76
C ASP A 765 24.25 -26.15 -6.76
N LYS A 766 23.07 -26.66 -6.35
CA LYS A 766 22.13 -27.37 -7.27
C LYS A 766 20.61 -27.12 -7.09
N GLY A 767 20.19 -25.86 -6.96
CA GLY A 767 18.81 -25.53 -6.55
C GLY A 767 17.77 -25.08 -7.59
N CYS A 768 18.06 -24.89 -8.89
CA CYS A 768 17.11 -24.17 -9.78
C CYS A 768 17.04 -24.59 -11.28
N LYS A 769 15.81 -25.00 -11.68
CA LYS A 769 15.20 -25.03 -13.05
C LYS A 769 15.80 -26.06 -14.04
N VAL A 770 15.00 -26.86 -14.77
CA VAL A 770 14.27 -26.55 -16.04
C VAL A 770 13.33 -27.76 -16.36
N LEU A 771 11.97 -27.63 -16.37
CA LEU A 771 10.98 -27.50 -17.49
C LEU A 771 10.37 -28.80 -18.12
N ARG A 772 9.16 -28.67 -18.75
CA ARG A 772 8.14 -29.68 -19.22
C ARG A 772 8.29 -30.09 -20.72
N THR A 773 7.50 -30.95 -21.45
CA THR A 773 6.02 -31.03 -21.78
C THR A 773 5.54 -32.37 -22.49
N LYS A 774 4.18 -32.58 -22.74
CA LYS A 774 3.15 -33.73 -22.99
C LYS A 774 2.80 -34.54 -24.35
N ALA A 775 2.47 -35.87 -24.38
CA ALA A 775 1.87 -36.55 -25.59
C ALA A 775 0.95 -37.84 -25.44
N CYS A 776 -0.25 -37.85 -26.05
CA CYS A 776 -1.27 -38.95 -26.21
C CYS A 776 -0.76 -40.42 -26.47
N THR A 777 -1.43 -41.58 -26.22
CA THR A 777 -2.81 -42.05 -25.82
C THR A 777 -2.80 -43.61 -25.54
N THR A 778 -3.46 -44.21 -24.52
CA THR A 778 -4.66 -45.17 -24.52
C THR A 778 -4.58 -46.49 -25.33
N PRO A 779 -5.26 -47.64 -24.97
CA PRO A 779 -6.26 -47.87 -23.88
C PRO A 779 -6.22 -49.20 -23.04
N ALA A 780 -6.88 -49.18 -21.86
CA ALA A 780 -7.68 -50.20 -21.11
C ALA A 780 -7.41 -51.74 -21.23
N ARG A 781 -7.58 -52.64 -20.23
CA ARG A 781 -8.20 -52.62 -18.87
C ARG A 781 -7.79 -53.92 -18.11
N LYS A 782 -7.28 -53.89 -16.87
CA LYS A 782 -7.97 -54.21 -15.59
C LYS A 782 -6.98 -54.17 -14.42
N GLN A 783 -7.46 -53.85 -13.22
CA GLN A 783 -6.66 -53.49 -12.04
C GLN A 783 -6.04 -54.70 -11.30
N ARG A 784 -4.74 -54.63 -11.05
CA ARG A 784 -4.08 -54.43 -9.73
C ARG A 784 -2.68 -53.85 -10.01
N ASP A 785 -1.96 -53.42 -8.99
CA ASP A 785 -0.64 -52.74 -9.11
C ASP A 785 -0.69 -51.33 -9.74
N THR A 786 -1.25 -50.37 -8.99
CA THR A 786 -0.95 -48.94 -9.21
C THR A 786 0.05 -48.47 -8.14
N PRO A 787 0.96 -47.52 -8.44
CA PRO A 787 1.88 -46.96 -7.44
C PRO A 787 1.17 -46.35 -6.22
N ALA A 788 -0.09 -45.91 -6.36
CA ALA A 788 -0.92 -45.45 -5.24
C ALA A 788 -1.14 -46.54 -4.17
N ALA A 789 -1.31 -47.81 -4.57
CA ALA A 789 -1.46 -48.93 -3.65
C ALA A 789 -0.14 -49.36 -2.97
N MET A 790 1.02 -48.96 -3.53
CA MET A 790 2.31 -49.10 -2.83
C MET A 790 2.51 -47.98 -1.79
N LEU A 791 1.85 -46.83 -1.94
CA LEU A 791 1.99 -45.66 -1.07
C LEU A 791 1.11 -45.69 0.19
N GLU A 792 -0.01 -46.43 0.20
CA GLU A 792 -0.83 -46.63 1.42
C GLU A 792 -0.07 -47.33 2.56
N ASN A 793 1.09 -47.95 2.29
CA ASN A 793 1.93 -48.62 3.28
C ASN A 793 3.15 -47.78 3.75
N ILE A 794 3.24 -46.49 3.37
CA ILE A 794 4.46 -45.67 3.59
C ILE A 794 4.35 -44.69 4.79
N LEU A 795 3.21 -44.70 5.50
CA LEU A 795 3.14 -44.20 6.88
C LEU A 795 3.00 -45.39 7.83
N PRO A 796 3.93 -45.60 8.78
CA PRO A 796 3.74 -46.58 9.84
C PRO A 796 2.49 -46.23 10.66
N SER A 797 1.78 -47.27 11.10
CA SER A 797 0.68 -47.22 12.08
C SER A 797 1.03 -46.57 13.43
N ASP A 798 2.30 -46.21 13.63
CA ASP A 798 2.91 -45.90 14.92
C ASP A 798 2.92 -44.41 15.27
N VAL A 799 2.46 -43.51 14.38
CA VAL A 799 2.36 -42.07 14.72
C VAL A 799 1.39 -41.86 15.89
N GLY A 800 0.24 -42.54 15.89
CA GLY A 800 -0.70 -42.54 17.02
C GLY A 800 -0.08 -43.09 18.30
N ALA A 801 0.65 -44.21 18.20
CA ALA A 801 1.35 -44.82 19.34
C ALA A 801 2.49 -43.93 19.87
N LEU A 802 3.14 -43.12 19.02
CA LEU A 802 4.13 -42.13 19.43
C LEU A 802 3.47 -41.03 20.26
N VAL A 803 2.33 -40.50 19.80
CA VAL A 803 1.56 -39.46 20.50
C VAL A 803 1.05 -39.97 21.86
N GLU A 804 0.41 -41.15 21.92
CA GLU A 804 -0.04 -41.74 23.19
C GLU A 804 1.12 -41.93 24.19
N LYS A 805 2.28 -42.40 23.71
CA LYS A 805 3.45 -42.63 24.56
C LYS A 805 4.08 -41.33 25.05
N SER A 806 4.10 -40.28 24.23
CA SER A 806 4.53 -38.94 24.63
C SER A 806 3.57 -38.31 25.66
N THR A 807 2.26 -38.49 25.49
CA THR A 807 1.24 -38.04 26.46
C THR A 807 1.38 -38.78 27.80
N ALA A 808 1.65 -40.09 27.78
CA ALA A 808 1.83 -40.89 29.00
C ALA A 808 3.04 -40.46 29.85
N GLU A 809 4.20 -40.17 29.23
CA GLU A 809 5.40 -39.73 29.97
C GLU A 809 5.28 -38.26 30.45
N LEU A 810 4.57 -37.39 29.74
CA LEU A 810 4.22 -36.05 30.24
C LEU A 810 3.30 -36.12 31.48
N LYS A 811 2.32 -37.03 31.48
CA LYS A 811 1.44 -37.29 32.62
C LYS A 811 2.21 -37.79 33.85
N LYS A 812 3.20 -38.66 33.64
CA LYS A 812 4.10 -39.17 34.68
C LYS A 812 4.96 -38.08 35.33
N ALA A 813 5.36 -37.04 34.58
CA ALA A 813 6.04 -35.88 35.13
C ALA A 813 5.14 -35.04 36.05
N THR A 814 3.83 -34.94 35.75
CA THR A 814 2.85 -34.30 36.64
C THR A 814 2.44 -35.15 37.85
N GLU A 815 2.59 -36.47 37.78
CA GLU A 815 2.29 -37.44 38.85
C GLU A 815 3.49 -37.69 39.79
N THR A 816 4.61 -36.97 39.62
CA THR A 816 5.80 -37.11 40.48
C THR A 816 5.55 -36.46 41.84
N GLU A 817 5.88 -37.18 42.93
CA GLU A 817 5.68 -36.72 44.31
C GLU A 817 6.34 -35.35 44.55
N GLY A 818 5.58 -34.41 45.14
CA GLY A 818 6.01 -33.02 45.35
C GLY A 818 5.81 -32.06 44.16
N PHE A 819 5.42 -32.52 42.96
CA PHE A 819 5.21 -31.61 41.80
C PHE A 819 4.22 -30.47 42.09
N HIS A 820 3.10 -30.79 42.75
CA HIS A 820 2.09 -29.78 43.14
C HIS A 820 2.49 -28.87 44.30
N GLU A 821 3.60 -29.16 44.98
CA GLU A 821 4.16 -28.31 46.05
C GLU A 821 5.19 -27.29 45.52
N LEU A 822 5.62 -27.44 44.26
CA LEU A 822 6.48 -26.49 43.57
C LEU A 822 5.76 -25.19 43.21
N SER A 823 6.48 -24.08 43.15
CA SER A 823 5.97 -22.83 42.58
C SER A 823 5.65 -22.98 41.09
N GLU A 824 4.68 -22.20 40.59
CA GLU A 824 4.20 -22.26 39.21
C GLU A 824 5.33 -22.16 38.16
N ALA A 825 6.30 -21.25 38.38
CA ALA A 825 7.48 -21.10 37.52
C ALA A 825 8.45 -22.30 37.56
N ALA A 826 8.47 -23.08 38.66
CA ALA A 826 9.25 -24.30 38.77
C ALA A 826 8.54 -25.51 38.13
N GLN A 827 7.21 -25.62 38.31
CA GLN A 827 6.37 -26.60 37.60
C GLN A 827 6.53 -26.44 36.08
N GLN A 828 6.47 -25.19 35.59
CA GLN A 828 6.61 -24.87 34.17
C GLN A 828 8.00 -25.27 33.62
N ARG A 829 9.08 -25.12 34.40
CA ARG A 829 10.42 -25.59 34.01
C ARG A 829 10.53 -27.12 33.93
N VAL A 830 9.93 -27.85 34.87
CA VAL A 830 9.93 -29.32 34.86
C VAL A 830 9.19 -29.85 33.62
N LEU A 831 8.04 -29.26 33.29
CA LEU A 831 7.28 -29.60 32.08
C LEU A 831 8.04 -29.27 30.79
N LEU A 832 8.74 -28.13 30.73
CA LEU A 832 9.56 -27.74 29.58
C LEU A 832 10.76 -28.68 29.36
N ASP A 833 11.44 -29.12 30.42
CA ASP A 833 12.58 -30.05 30.31
C ASP A 833 12.12 -31.47 29.90
N ALA A 834 10.95 -31.91 30.39
CA ALA A 834 10.32 -33.16 29.96
C ALA A 834 9.92 -33.10 28.47
N ALA A 835 9.31 -32.00 28.02
CA ALA A 835 8.95 -31.79 26.61
C ALA A 835 10.19 -31.72 25.71
N GLY A 836 11.26 -31.05 26.15
CA GLY A 836 12.52 -30.94 25.40
C GLY A 836 13.17 -32.30 25.15
N LYS A 837 13.20 -33.18 26.16
CA LYS A 837 13.73 -34.55 26.02
C LYS A 837 12.92 -35.42 25.07
N GLN A 838 11.60 -35.28 25.03
CA GLN A 838 10.74 -35.98 24.07
C GLN A 838 10.96 -35.48 22.63
N GLY A 839 11.15 -34.17 22.44
CA GLY A 839 11.41 -33.56 21.13
C GLY A 839 12.60 -34.19 20.40
N GLU A 840 13.71 -34.45 21.09
CA GLU A 840 14.89 -35.09 20.49
C GLU A 840 14.66 -36.57 20.14
N ILE A 841 13.90 -37.32 20.95
CA ILE A 841 13.58 -38.74 20.66
C ILE A 841 12.69 -38.88 19.41
N VAL A 842 11.68 -38.01 19.28
CA VAL A 842 10.80 -37.97 18.10
C VAL A 842 11.60 -37.61 16.84
N LYS A 843 12.44 -36.57 16.94
CA LYS A 843 13.33 -36.07 15.88
C LYS A 843 14.34 -37.13 15.40
N GLU A 844 14.93 -37.91 16.30
CA GLU A 844 15.86 -38.99 15.93
C GLU A 844 15.16 -40.14 15.19
N LYS A 845 13.95 -40.54 15.64
CA LYS A 845 13.13 -41.53 14.94
C LYS A 845 12.65 -41.06 13.57
N LEU A 846 12.18 -39.82 13.48
CA LEU A 846 11.71 -39.21 12.23
C LEU A 846 12.83 -39.16 11.19
N LYS A 847 14.04 -38.76 11.61
CA LYS A 847 15.24 -38.76 10.76
C LYS A 847 15.55 -40.15 10.19
N LYS A 848 15.43 -41.21 11.00
CA LYS A 848 15.69 -42.58 10.56
C LYS A 848 14.65 -43.08 9.53
N ALA A 849 13.37 -42.74 9.70
CA ALA A 849 12.33 -43.05 8.72
C ALA A 849 12.55 -42.33 7.38
N ILE A 850 13.00 -41.08 7.42
CA ILE A 850 13.37 -40.28 6.23
C ILE A 850 14.55 -40.93 5.48
N ASP A 851 15.60 -41.39 6.20
CA ASP A 851 16.76 -42.07 5.60
C ASP A 851 16.40 -43.43 4.95
N GLU A 852 15.37 -44.11 5.44
CA GLU A 852 14.88 -45.39 4.88
C GLU A 852 13.96 -45.17 3.65
N ALA A 853 13.16 -44.09 3.66
CA ALA A 853 12.40 -43.65 2.50
C ALA A 853 13.33 -43.25 1.33
N GLY A 854 14.39 -42.47 1.60
CA GLY A 854 15.37 -42.05 0.59
C GLY A 854 16.00 -43.22 -0.18
N LYS A 855 16.48 -44.25 0.54
CA LYS A 855 17.07 -45.46 -0.05
C LYS A 855 16.10 -46.26 -0.93
N THR A 856 14.79 -46.10 -0.70
CA THR A 856 13.74 -46.76 -1.49
C THR A 856 13.49 -46.00 -2.79
N VAL A 857 13.60 -44.67 -2.76
CA VAL A 857 13.56 -43.80 -3.94
C VAL A 857 14.79 -44.01 -4.83
N ASP A 858 15.99 -44.13 -4.24
CA ASP A 858 17.23 -44.42 -5.00
C ASP A 858 17.14 -45.74 -5.77
N LYS A 859 16.61 -46.80 -5.14
CA LYS A 859 16.33 -48.08 -5.82
C LYS A 859 15.28 -48.00 -6.94
N ALA A 860 14.34 -47.05 -6.86
CA ALA A 860 13.40 -46.81 -7.94
C ALA A 860 14.06 -46.08 -9.12
N LEU A 861 14.96 -45.12 -8.83
CA LEU A 861 15.75 -44.38 -9.82
C LEU A 861 16.71 -45.28 -10.60
N ASP A 862 17.45 -46.17 -9.93
CA ASP A 862 18.33 -47.16 -10.61
C ASP A 862 17.56 -48.02 -11.62
N LYS A 863 16.29 -48.36 -11.30
CA LYS A 863 15.40 -49.15 -12.16
C LYS A 863 14.87 -48.38 -13.38
N ILE A 864 14.84 -47.05 -13.31
CA ILE A 864 14.45 -46.17 -14.42
C ILE A 864 15.62 -46.00 -15.41
N VAL A 865 16.85 -45.95 -14.92
CA VAL A 865 18.08 -45.83 -15.74
C VAL A 865 18.32 -47.06 -16.64
N SER A 866 17.74 -48.22 -16.31
CA SER A 866 17.88 -49.45 -17.09
C SER A 866 17.02 -49.54 -18.37
N TYR A 867 16.17 -48.56 -18.68
CA TYR A 867 15.47 -48.52 -19.97
C TYR A 867 16.36 -48.01 -21.12
N SER A 868 16.05 -48.49 -22.33
CA SER A 868 16.99 -48.66 -23.46
C SER A 868 17.10 -47.45 -24.41
N GLU A 869 18.07 -47.53 -25.34
CA GLU A 869 18.24 -46.66 -26.53
C GLU A 869 18.98 -45.31 -26.40
N VAL A 870 19.82 -45.12 -25.37
CA VAL A 870 20.90 -44.11 -25.41
C VAL A 870 22.26 -44.81 -25.55
N PRO A 871 23.12 -44.45 -26.53
CA PRO A 871 24.45 -45.03 -26.70
C PRO A 871 25.28 -44.99 -25.41
N VAL A 872 26.12 -46.01 -25.18
CA VAL A 872 26.88 -46.14 -23.92
C VAL A 872 27.83 -44.95 -23.73
N GLU A 873 28.40 -44.46 -24.83
CA GLU A 873 29.26 -43.29 -24.91
C GLU A 873 28.50 -42.02 -24.47
N ALA A 874 27.25 -41.86 -24.88
CA ALA A 874 26.38 -40.77 -24.46
C ALA A 874 25.96 -40.91 -22.98
N LYS A 875 25.60 -42.12 -22.51
CA LYS A 875 25.33 -42.37 -21.09
C LYS A 875 26.57 -42.06 -20.22
N MET A 876 27.78 -42.42 -20.67
CA MET A 876 29.03 -42.11 -19.99
C MET A 876 29.39 -40.62 -20.04
N ALA A 877 29.23 -39.94 -21.17
CA ALA A 877 29.44 -38.50 -21.28
C ALA A 877 28.48 -37.71 -20.39
N MET A 878 27.18 -38.03 -20.45
CA MET A 878 26.17 -37.43 -19.57
C MET A 878 26.48 -37.70 -18.10
N LYS A 879 26.92 -38.91 -17.74
CA LYS A 879 27.38 -39.21 -16.37
C LYS A 879 28.61 -38.40 -15.99
N GLN A 880 29.62 -38.26 -16.84
CA GLN A 880 30.83 -37.48 -16.53
C GLN A 880 30.57 -35.98 -16.42
N ILE A 881 29.66 -35.44 -17.23
CA ILE A 881 29.16 -34.05 -17.10
C ILE A 881 28.36 -33.91 -15.80
N PHE A 882 27.45 -34.84 -15.52
CA PHE A 882 26.64 -34.83 -14.29
C PHE A 882 27.51 -34.92 -13.04
N ASP A 883 28.45 -35.88 -12.99
CA ASP A 883 29.48 -36.05 -11.96
C ASP A 883 30.33 -34.78 -11.80
N THR A 884 30.74 -34.13 -12.91
CA THR A 884 31.50 -32.87 -12.85
C THR A 884 30.67 -31.71 -12.29
N LEU A 885 29.36 -31.71 -12.51
CA LEU A 885 28.44 -30.72 -11.95
C LEU A 885 28.09 -31.03 -10.48
N THR A 886 27.91 -32.30 -10.09
CA THR A 886 27.68 -32.73 -8.68
C THR A 886 28.94 -32.75 -7.83
N ASP A 887 30.14 -32.70 -8.42
CA ASP A 887 31.40 -32.61 -7.69
C ASP A 887 31.53 -31.26 -6.97
N GLU A 888 31.07 -31.23 -5.72
CA GLU A 888 31.09 -30.08 -4.81
C GLU A 888 32.51 -29.59 -4.48
N THR A 889 33.57 -30.33 -4.87
CA THR A 889 34.96 -29.90 -4.64
C THR A 889 35.47 -28.89 -5.68
N LYS A 890 34.79 -28.74 -6.84
CA LYS A 890 35.19 -27.83 -7.94
C LYS A 890 34.44 -26.50 -7.89
N THR A 891 35.13 -25.39 -8.20
CA THR A 891 34.47 -24.07 -8.29
C THR A 891 33.64 -23.91 -9.57
N PRO A 892 32.59 -23.06 -9.61
CA PRO A 892 31.74 -22.90 -10.79
C PRO A 892 32.50 -22.59 -12.08
N LYS A 893 33.54 -21.75 -12.03
CA LYS A 893 34.39 -21.47 -13.21
C LYS A 893 35.13 -22.71 -13.70
N GLN A 894 35.68 -23.52 -12.79
CA GLN A 894 36.36 -24.79 -13.13
C GLN A 894 35.37 -25.85 -13.62
N LYS A 895 34.14 -25.88 -13.10
CA LYS A 895 33.06 -26.73 -13.61
C LYS A 895 32.71 -26.35 -15.05
N VAL A 896 32.54 -25.06 -15.35
CA VAL A 896 32.24 -24.57 -16.72
C VAL A 896 33.41 -24.81 -17.68
N GLU A 897 34.65 -24.53 -17.28
CA GLU A 897 35.84 -24.83 -18.09
C GLU A 897 35.99 -26.34 -18.34
N ARG A 898 35.71 -27.19 -17.34
CA ARG A 898 35.77 -28.66 -17.51
C ARG A 898 34.61 -29.22 -18.31
N VAL A 899 33.41 -28.67 -18.19
CA VAL A 899 32.27 -29.08 -19.02
C VAL A 899 32.50 -28.68 -20.48
N LYS A 900 33.03 -27.46 -20.75
CA LYS A 900 33.47 -27.10 -22.12
C LYS A 900 34.56 -28.04 -22.66
N ASP A 901 35.57 -28.36 -21.85
CA ASP A 901 36.65 -29.30 -22.23
C ASP A 901 36.13 -30.74 -22.46
N LEU A 902 35.02 -31.14 -21.82
CA LEU A 902 34.34 -32.41 -22.07
C LEU A 902 33.46 -32.33 -23.33
N GLU A 903 32.71 -31.25 -23.51
CA GLU A 903 31.84 -30.98 -24.67
C GLU A 903 32.65 -30.85 -25.97
N GLU A 904 33.80 -30.19 -25.96
CA GLU A 904 34.72 -30.12 -27.11
C GLU A 904 35.24 -31.51 -27.53
N LYS A 905 35.30 -32.47 -26.59
CA LYS A 905 35.75 -33.86 -26.83
C LYS A 905 34.64 -34.83 -27.24
N LEU A 906 33.38 -34.42 -27.24
CA LEU A 906 32.29 -35.23 -27.78
C LEU A 906 32.34 -35.24 -29.32
N SER A 907 32.10 -36.40 -29.94
CA SER A 907 32.06 -36.52 -31.40
C SER A 907 30.90 -35.69 -31.99
N PRO A 908 30.99 -35.28 -33.27
CA PRO A 908 29.92 -34.54 -33.93
C PRO A 908 28.56 -35.25 -33.87
N GLU A 909 28.53 -36.58 -34.05
CA GLU A 909 27.29 -37.37 -33.99
C GLU A 909 26.63 -37.34 -32.59
N LEU A 910 27.44 -37.26 -31.52
CA LEU A 910 26.95 -37.19 -30.14
C LEU A 910 26.33 -35.82 -29.81
N LYS A 911 26.80 -34.74 -30.46
CA LYS A 911 26.23 -33.39 -30.33
C LYS A 911 24.92 -33.26 -31.11
N GLU A 912 24.81 -33.97 -32.23
CA GLU A 912 23.59 -34.03 -33.05
C GLU A 912 22.46 -34.79 -32.32
N SER A 913 22.80 -35.93 -31.70
CA SER A 913 21.85 -36.83 -31.01
C SER A 913 21.34 -36.31 -29.64
N LEU A 914 21.91 -35.24 -29.11
CA LEU A 914 21.42 -34.55 -27.91
C LEU A 914 20.36 -33.45 -28.22
N LYS A 915 20.02 -33.21 -29.49
CA LYS A 915 18.86 -32.37 -29.83
C LYS A 915 17.56 -33.11 -29.49
N PRO A 916 16.62 -32.49 -28.74
CA PRO A 916 15.49 -33.22 -28.17
C PRO A 916 14.50 -33.65 -29.25
N ASN A 917 14.36 -34.96 -29.45
CA ASN A 917 13.28 -35.53 -30.24
C ASN A 917 12.16 -36.02 -29.32
N THR A 918 10.92 -35.78 -29.73
CA THR A 918 9.73 -35.80 -28.88
C THR A 918 9.22 -37.19 -28.54
N ASP A 919 9.18 -37.54 -27.25
CA ASP A 919 7.92 -38.03 -26.66
C ASP A 919 7.60 -37.12 -25.48
N GLU A 920 6.67 -36.21 -25.72
CA GLU A 920 6.28 -35.25 -24.73
C GLU A 920 5.55 -35.95 -23.52
N LYS A 921 5.00 -37.18 -23.62
CA LYS A 921 4.20 -37.75 -22.49
C LYS A 921 4.99 -38.01 -21.24
N ALA A 922 6.19 -38.55 -21.45
CA ALA A 922 7.15 -38.83 -20.41
C ALA A 922 7.42 -37.58 -19.57
N ILE A 923 7.47 -36.39 -20.20
CA ILE A 923 7.79 -35.14 -19.52
C ILE A 923 6.58 -34.54 -18.79
N ASP A 924 5.33 -34.78 -19.21
CA ASP A 924 4.14 -34.30 -18.47
C ASP A 924 3.72 -35.24 -17.33
N GLU A 925 3.99 -36.55 -17.44
CA GLU A 925 3.87 -37.48 -16.31
C GLU A 925 5.01 -37.27 -15.30
N ALA A 926 6.26 -37.10 -15.75
CA ALA A 926 7.36 -36.69 -14.88
C ALA A 926 7.11 -35.32 -14.22
N ALA A 927 6.62 -34.33 -14.96
CA ALA A 927 6.32 -33.02 -14.39
C ALA A 927 5.16 -33.06 -13.38
N ARG A 928 4.18 -33.95 -13.54
CA ARG A 928 3.16 -34.18 -12.52
C ARG A 928 3.75 -34.82 -11.27
N PHE A 929 4.56 -35.88 -11.42
CA PHE A 929 5.31 -36.52 -10.33
C PHE A 929 6.17 -35.51 -9.56
N PHE A 930 7.05 -34.76 -10.24
CA PHE A 930 7.91 -33.76 -9.61
C PHE A 930 7.15 -32.55 -9.04
N SER A 931 5.92 -32.26 -9.50
CA SER A 931 5.09 -31.20 -8.92
C SER A 931 4.42 -31.58 -7.60
N SER A 932 4.18 -32.88 -7.34
CA SER A 932 3.59 -33.35 -6.08
C SER A 932 4.62 -33.68 -5.00
N VAL A 933 5.87 -33.95 -5.38
CA VAL A 933 6.97 -34.23 -4.43
C VAL A 933 7.15 -33.14 -3.36
N PRO A 934 7.14 -31.82 -3.66
CA PRO A 934 7.22 -30.79 -2.63
C PRO A 934 6.04 -30.85 -1.64
N GLN A 935 4.81 -31.03 -2.12
CA GLN A 935 3.61 -31.13 -1.28
C GLN A 935 3.64 -32.37 -0.38
N GLN A 936 4.18 -33.50 -0.83
CA GLN A 936 4.31 -34.69 0.02
C GLN A 936 5.48 -34.59 1.00
N ILE A 937 6.56 -33.89 0.64
CA ILE A 937 7.63 -33.53 1.60
C ILE A 937 7.10 -32.55 2.67
N GLU A 938 6.16 -31.68 2.32
CA GLU A 938 5.55 -30.71 3.24
C GLU A 938 4.50 -31.37 4.15
N LEU A 939 3.70 -32.32 3.63
CA LEU A 939 2.83 -33.21 4.42
C LEU A 939 3.59 -34.17 5.34
N GLY A 940 4.88 -34.43 5.09
CA GLY A 940 5.75 -35.21 5.97
C GLY A 940 6.63 -34.34 6.91
N LYS A 941 6.51 -33.02 6.82
CA LYS A 941 7.21 -32.04 7.69
C LYS A 941 6.27 -31.38 8.71
N ASN A 942 5.00 -31.20 8.34
CA ASN A 942 3.90 -30.84 9.23
C ASN A 942 3.44 -32.07 10.04
#